data_AF-A0A556W641-F1
#
_entry.id   AF-A0A556W641-F1
#
_cell.length_a   1.000
_cell.length_b   1.000
_cell.length_c   1.000
_cell.angle_alpha   90.00
_cell.angle_beta   90.00
_cell.angle_gamma   90.00
#
_symmetry.space_group_name_H-M   'P 1'
#
loop_
_entity.id
_entity.type
_entity.pdbx_description
1 polymer ?
#
loop_
_entity_poly.entity_id
_entity_poly.type
_entity_poly.pdbx_seq_one_letter_code
_entity_poly.pdbx_strand_id
1 'polypeptide(L)'
;MSQRLTLMVAGSPDQRTGGYLYDARIVAELRQQGWDIEVVGLEGRFPDADDTAQLALETALAQLPEGHSVVIDGLAMGSLPEVIKRHQPRLAITALVHHPLGDEQGMSSDEQARLHRLELNGLASVRQVIVTSAFTQRRLEALAAHYQLALPGISVVEPGVTPVAEPQHARHAKASTPMTLLCVATLTPRKGQDLLVKALSRLSHLEWQCICQGSLSREPAFADKVAALVEHHSLGERFLLPGECDQAELEAAYQNADALVLPSWYEGYGMVVSEALAHGLPVITTTGGALADTLPDGAGIAVPPGDVDALSAAIERFLEEPALRESLTQGAAAARQQLASWQDAARAFAATLAMPAGSRFEADWLALREPLDVDARSQRLAGFAADWLKASTQAPRLVDLGCGRGSNLCFLARRWPGPQHWLLVDHDPQLLGQARHRGGMLRDTSGQPVTLQTACFSLSELTARWPQQAHLIAASALIDLVSREWIEQLVDGCASHGQALLVALSVTGDWHLTDAAGHRCQQPEDDTVRELFVAHQQRNKGLGAALGGQAHDVLVNCLQAAGFRVEEASTPWQLEAGHQTHRGLLMELVKGWAEAAREQAPDAAAQIDHWCEQRLQAVEDGLIGARVAHRDLFATPPVTEASA
;
A
#
# COMPACT_ATOMS: atom_id res chain seq x y z
N MET A 1 5.49 5.41 -28.24
CA MET A 1 4.05 5.67 -28.50
C MET A 1 3.48 6.23 -27.20
N SER A 2 2.74 7.34 -27.23
CA SER A 2 2.10 7.88 -26.02
C SER A 2 1.06 6.87 -25.52
N GLN A 3 1.02 6.61 -24.21
CA GLN A 3 0.00 5.74 -23.62
C GLN A 3 -1.31 6.51 -23.58
N ARG A 4 -2.33 5.97 -24.25
CA ARG A 4 -3.65 6.59 -24.36
C ARG A 4 -4.57 6.04 -23.27
N LEU A 5 -5.30 6.94 -22.61
CA LEU A 5 -6.17 6.63 -21.48
C LEU A 5 -7.45 7.48 -21.57
N THR A 6 -8.58 6.90 -21.19
CA THR A 6 -9.82 7.66 -20.95
C THR A 6 -10.14 7.63 -19.46
N LEU A 7 -10.39 8.78 -18.85
CA LEU A 7 -10.93 8.90 -17.50
C LEU A 7 -12.40 9.32 -17.58
N MET A 8 -13.30 8.60 -16.93
CA MET A 8 -14.73 8.89 -16.90
C MET A 8 -15.17 9.29 -15.49
N VAL A 9 -15.88 10.41 -15.37
CA VAL A 9 -16.39 10.95 -14.10
C VAL A 9 -17.88 11.28 -14.20
N ALA A 10 -18.58 11.31 -13.06
CA ALA A 10 -20.00 11.68 -13.04
C ALA A 10 -20.19 13.19 -13.27
N GLY A 11 -21.11 13.59 -14.14
CA GLY A 11 -21.35 15.00 -14.44
C GLY A 11 -20.14 15.73 -15.01
N SER A 12 -20.00 17.02 -14.71
CA SER A 12 -18.89 17.83 -15.26
C SER A 12 -17.54 17.47 -14.62
N PRO A 13 -16.46 17.33 -15.42
CA PRO A 13 -15.10 17.15 -14.90
C PRO A 13 -14.55 18.36 -14.13
N ASP A 14 -15.09 19.56 -14.35
CA ASP A 14 -14.60 20.80 -13.74
C ASP A 14 -15.13 21.04 -12.31
N GLN A 15 -15.75 20.02 -11.70
CA GLN A 15 -16.28 20.12 -10.36
C GLN A 15 -15.17 20.32 -9.31
N ARG A 16 -15.37 21.28 -8.41
CA ARG A 16 -14.45 21.56 -7.29
C ARG A 16 -14.82 20.77 -6.03
N THR A 17 -14.66 19.46 -6.05
CA THR A 17 -14.75 18.60 -4.85
C THR A 17 -13.48 17.77 -4.70
N GLY A 18 -13.28 17.16 -3.52
CA GLY A 18 -12.04 16.42 -3.23
C GLY A 18 -11.68 15.35 -4.27
N GLY A 19 -12.65 14.51 -4.68
CA GLY A 19 -12.41 13.46 -5.68
C GLY A 19 -12.03 14.02 -7.05
N TYR A 20 -12.78 15.01 -7.55
CA TYR A 20 -12.52 15.63 -8.85
C TYR A 20 -11.22 16.43 -8.86
N LEU A 21 -10.82 17.02 -7.73
CA LEU A 21 -9.53 17.66 -7.58
C LEU A 21 -8.39 16.65 -7.63
N TYR A 22 -8.55 15.48 -6.99
CA TYR A 22 -7.59 14.38 -7.11
C TYR A 22 -7.45 13.94 -8.57
N ASP A 23 -8.58 13.68 -9.25
CA ASP A 23 -8.63 13.27 -10.65
C ASP A 23 -7.92 14.28 -11.56
N ALA A 24 -8.27 15.55 -11.43
CA ALA A 24 -7.68 16.63 -12.21
C ALA A 24 -6.16 16.74 -11.98
N ARG A 25 -5.69 16.55 -10.75
CA ARG A 25 -4.25 16.60 -10.40
C ARG A 25 -3.51 15.40 -10.98
N ILE A 26 -4.03 14.19 -10.84
CA ILE A 26 -3.45 12.99 -11.46
C ILE A 26 -3.37 13.14 -12.97
N VAL A 27 -4.46 13.57 -13.62
CA VAL A 27 -4.48 13.81 -15.08
C VAL A 27 -3.44 14.85 -15.49
N ALA A 28 -3.33 15.96 -14.77
CA ALA A 28 -2.37 17.02 -15.08
C ALA A 28 -0.91 16.50 -15.00
N GLU A 29 -0.57 15.74 -13.96
CA GLU A 29 0.77 15.19 -13.78
C GLU A 29 1.09 14.05 -14.77
N LEU A 30 0.13 13.19 -15.08
CA LEU A 30 0.32 12.14 -16.09
C LEU A 30 0.50 12.72 -17.50
N ARG A 31 -0.22 13.80 -17.85
CA ARG A 31 -0.01 14.53 -19.11
C ARG A 31 1.39 15.12 -19.19
N GLN A 32 1.94 15.64 -18.09
CA GLN A 32 3.35 16.09 -18.04
C GLN A 32 4.33 14.93 -18.27
N GLN A 33 3.95 13.70 -17.92
CA GLN A 33 4.72 12.48 -18.18
C GLN A 33 4.49 11.89 -19.59
N GLY A 34 3.74 12.59 -20.45
CA GLY A 34 3.54 12.22 -21.86
C GLY A 34 2.36 11.28 -22.14
N TRP A 35 1.44 11.11 -21.19
CA TRP A 35 0.18 10.39 -21.39
C TRP A 35 -0.82 11.22 -22.21
N ASP A 36 -1.53 10.57 -23.12
CA ASP A 36 -2.65 11.14 -23.86
C ASP A 36 -3.96 10.76 -23.14
N ILE A 37 -4.50 11.70 -22.35
CA ILE A 37 -5.65 11.44 -21.48
C ILE A 37 -6.84 12.28 -21.92
N GLU A 38 -7.93 11.59 -22.27
CA GLU A 38 -9.26 12.18 -22.46
C GLU A 38 -10.06 12.07 -21.16
N VAL A 39 -10.65 13.18 -20.70
CA VAL A 39 -11.52 13.18 -19.52
C VAL A 39 -12.96 13.40 -19.98
N VAL A 40 -13.83 12.45 -19.68
CA VAL A 40 -15.22 12.42 -20.12
C VAL A 40 -16.13 12.58 -18.91
N GLY A 41 -16.98 13.62 -18.95
CA GLY A 41 -18.07 13.79 -17.99
C GLY A 41 -19.32 13.07 -18.44
N LEU A 42 -19.94 12.28 -17.56
CA LEU A 42 -21.14 11.49 -17.86
C LEU A 42 -22.39 12.23 -17.39
N GLU A 43 -23.31 12.49 -18.31
CA GLU A 43 -24.61 13.08 -17.97
C GLU A 43 -25.48 12.10 -17.18
N GLY A 44 -26.43 12.62 -16.40
CA GLY A 44 -27.37 11.83 -15.60
C GLY A 44 -27.18 12.01 -14.10
N ARG A 45 -27.95 11.25 -13.32
CA ARG A 45 -27.90 11.28 -11.86
C ARG A 45 -26.97 10.18 -11.34
N PHE A 46 -26.19 10.48 -10.30
CA PHE A 46 -25.34 9.51 -9.58
C PHE A 46 -25.37 9.85 -8.07
N PRO A 47 -25.14 8.90 -7.15
CA PRO A 47 -24.89 7.47 -7.37
C PRO A 47 -26.14 6.67 -7.72
N ASP A 48 -27.36 7.16 -7.43
CA ASP A 48 -28.59 6.48 -7.85
C ASP A 48 -28.86 6.74 -9.34
N ALA A 49 -28.20 5.93 -10.18
CA ALA A 49 -28.16 6.07 -11.63
C ALA A 49 -29.56 6.02 -12.26
N ASP A 50 -29.86 7.03 -13.07
CA ASP A 50 -31.03 7.05 -13.94
C ASP A 50 -30.70 6.51 -15.34
N ASP A 51 -31.72 6.38 -16.20
CA ASP A 51 -31.55 5.88 -17.57
C ASP A 51 -30.57 6.74 -18.38
N THR A 52 -30.48 8.03 -18.08
CA THR A 52 -29.52 8.96 -18.71
C THR A 52 -28.09 8.60 -18.34
N ALA A 53 -27.81 8.40 -17.05
CA ALA A 53 -26.51 7.95 -16.55
C ALA A 53 -26.09 6.60 -17.16
N GLN A 54 -27.02 5.64 -17.21
CA GLN A 54 -26.77 4.35 -17.81
C GLN A 54 -26.43 4.47 -19.31
N LEU A 55 -27.22 5.24 -20.07
CA LEU A 55 -27.00 5.44 -21.51
C LEU A 55 -25.69 6.19 -21.79
N ALA A 56 -25.35 7.20 -20.98
CA ALA A 56 -24.12 7.96 -21.11
C ALA A 56 -22.89 7.07 -20.93
N LEU A 57 -22.85 6.27 -19.86
CA LEU A 57 -21.75 5.34 -19.61
C LEU A 57 -21.64 4.27 -20.71
N GLU A 58 -22.75 3.65 -21.10
CA GLU A 58 -22.79 2.64 -22.18
C GLU A 58 -22.25 3.22 -23.49
N THR A 59 -22.73 4.40 -23.88
CA THR A 59 -22.34 5.05 -25.13
C THR A 59 -20.86 5.42 -25.13
N ALA A 60 -20.36 5.95 -24.01
CA ALA A 60 -18.96 6.33 -23.88
C ALA A 60 -18.04 5.09 -23.99
N LEU A 61 -18.36 3.99 -23.30
CA LEU A 61 -17.57 2.75 -23.37
C LEU A 61 -17.67 2.06 -24.73
N ALA A 62 -18.83 2.09 -25.39
CA ALA A 62 -19.04 1.48 -26.70
C ALA A 62 -18.19 2.13 -27.80
N GLN A 63 -17.87 3.41 -27.70
CA GLN A 63 -17.07 4.15 -28.69
C GLN A 63 -15.55 3.90 -28.59
N LEU A 64 -15.08 3.41 -27.44
CA LEU A 64 -13.65 3.13 -27.25
C LEU A 64 -13.22 1.92 -28.09
N PRO A 65 -11.98 1.87 -28.61
CA PRO A 65 -11.46 0.71 -29.34
C PRO A 65 -11.20 -0.49 -28.42
N GLU A 66 -11.06 -1.68 -29.00
CA GLU A 66 -10.68 -2.89 -28.26
C GLU A 66 -9.27 -2.76 -27.64
N GLY A 67 -9.12 -3.26 -26.42
CA GLY A 67 -7.90 -3.15 -25.62
C GLY A 67 -7.64 -1.76 -25.03
N HIS A 68 -8.54 -0.79 -25.21
CA HIS A 68 -8.35 0.56 -24.68
C HIS A 68 -8.37 0.59 -23.16
N SER A 69 -7.45 1.33 -22.56
CA SER A 69 -7.38 1.55 -21.11
C SER A 69 -8.37 2.64 -20.69
N VAL A 70 -9.23 2.32 -19.74
CA VAL A 70 -10.20 3.27 -19.20
C VAL A 70 -10.18 3.23 -17.68
N VAL A 71 -10.11 4.40 -17.05
CA VAL A 71 -10.34 4.59 -15.62
C VAL A 71 -11.74 5.16 -15.46
N ILE A 72 -12.52 4.59 -14.57
CA ILE A 72 -13.88 5.06 -14.28
C ILE A 72 -13.95 5.35 -12.79
N ASP A 73 -14.34 6.59 -12.46
CA ASP A 73 -14.58 7.00 -11.08
C ASP A 73 -15.70 6.17 -10.43
N GLY A 74 -15.52 5.85 -9.16
CA GLY A 74 -16.40 4.98 -8.38
C GLY A 74 -17.83 5.53 -8.30
N LEU A 75 -18.00 6.86 -8.30
CA LEU A 75 -19.32 7.49 -8.32
C LEU A 75 -20.07 7.22 -9.63
N ALA A 76 -19.36 7.21 -10.76
CA ALA A 76 -19.92 6.95 -12.07
C ALA A 76 -20.20 5.45 -12.31
N MET A 77 -19.41 4.57 -11.72
CA MET A 77 -19.48 3.13 -11.97
C MET A 77 -20.32 2.36 -10.95
N GLY A 78 -20.25 2.72 -9.67
CA GLY A 78 -20.65 1.86 -8.56
C GLY A 78 -22.13 1.45 -8.57
N SER A 79 -22.99 2.14 -9.32
CA SER A 79 -24.41 1.79 -9.46
C SER A 79 -24.78 1.10 -10.77
N LEU A 80 -23.84 0.88 -11.68
CA LEU A 80 -24.07 0.34 -13.02
C LEU A 80 -23.24 -0.93 -13.33
N PRO A 81 -23.24 -1.97 -12.47
CA PRO A 81 -22.38 -3.14 -12.63
C PRO A 81 -22.59 -3.91 -13.95
N GLU A 82 -23.83 -3.95 -14.47
CA GLU A 82 -24.15 -4.65 -15.72
C GLU A 82 -23.54 -3.99 -16.96
N VAL A 83 -23.37 -2.66 -16.95
CA VAL A 83 -22.68 -1.93 -18.02
C VAL A 83 -21.19 -2.29 -18.02
N ILE A 84 -20.56 -2.28 -16.84
CA ILE A 84 -19.15 -2.64 -16.67
C ILE A 84 -18.89 -4.07 -17.17
N LYS A 85 -19.72 -5.03 -16.74
CA LYS A 85 -19.59 -6.44 -17.10
C LYS A 85 -19.69 -6.68 -18.61
N ARG A 86 -20.52 -5.92 -19.33
CA ARG A 86 -20.67 -6.04 -20.78
C ARG A 86 -19.42 -5.61 -21.55
N HIS A 87 -18.71 -4.61 -21.03
CA HIS A 87 -17.53 -4.04 -21.69
C HIS A 87 -16.20 -4.63 -21.20
N GLN A 88 -16.19 -5.29 -20.05
CA GLN A 88 -15.03 -5.93 -19.44
C GLN A 88 -14.20 -6.81 -20.41
N PRO A 89 -14.78 -7.65 -21.29
CA PRO A 89 -13.97 -8.52 -22.14
C PRO A 89 -13.17 -7.77 -23.21
N ARG A 90 -13.58 -6.54 -23.53
CA ARG A 90 -13.04 -5.74 -24.64
C ARG A 90 -12.15 -4.59 -24.16
N LEU A 91 -12.31 -4.11 -22.93
CA LEU A 91 -11.64 -2.92 -22.41
C LEU A 91 -10.80 -3.25 -21.16
N ALA A 92 -9.69 -2.54 -20.96
CA ALA A 92 -8.92 -2.61 -19.73
C ALA A 92 -9.48 -1.62 -18.70
N ILE A 93 -10.58 -1.99 -18.05
CA ILE A 93 -11.30 -1.14 -17.10
C ILE A 93 -10.60 -1.13 -15.74
N THR A 94 -10.28 0.06 -15.24
CA THR A 94 -9.77 0.32 -13.88
C THR A 94 -10.80 1.13 -13.11
N ALA A 95 -11.13 0.71 -11.89
CA ALA A 95 -11.94 1.51 -10.99
C ALA A 95 -11.08 2.47 -10.19
N LEU A 96 -11.54 3.71 -10.01
CA LEU A 96 -10.96 4.66 -9.06
C LEU A 96 -11.99 4.96 -7.96
N VAL A 97 -11.77 4.45 -6.75
CA VAL A 97 -12.72 4.57 -5.64
C VAL A 97 -12.14 5.48 -4.56
N HIS A 98 -12.75 6.65 -4.39
CA HIS A 98 -12.37 7.57 -3.30
C HIS A 98 -12.84 7.07 -1.93
N HIS A 99 -14.06 6.56 -1.87
CA HIS A 99 -14.65 5.83 -0.74
C HIS A 99 -15.91 5.08 -1.20
N PRO A 100 -16.37 4.07 -0.45
CA PRO A 100 -17.55 3.29 -0.86
C PRO A 100 -18.82 4.13 -0.85
N LEU A 101 -19.67 3.94 -1.87
CA LEU A 101 -20.91 4.71 -2.03
C LEU A 101 -21.87 4.55 -0.85
N GLY A 102 -21.96 3.34 -0.30
CA GLY A 102 -22.82 3.04 0.84
C GLY A 102 -22.31 3.56 2.19
N ASP A 103 -21.13 4.18 2.25
CA ASP A 103 -20.57 4.77 3.48
C ASP A 103 -20.88 6.27 3.61
N GLU A 104 -21.63 6.85 2.67
CA GLU A 104 -22.13 8.23 2.76
C GLU A 104 -23.20 8.40 3.89
N GLN A 105 -23.37 9.65 4.33
CA GLN A 105 -24.29 9.99 5.41
C GLN A 105 -25.74 10.12 4.92
N GLY A 106 -26.70 9.90 5.82
CA GLY A 106 -28.13 10.17 5.57
C GLY A 106 -28.90 9.04 4.87
N MET A 107 -28.31 7.85 4.72
CA MET A 107 -28.95 6.67 4.13
C MET A 107 -29.52 5.70 5.18
N SER A 108 -30.55 4.96 4.81
CA SER A 108 -31.04 3.81 5.60
C SER A 108 -30.09 2.62 5.46
N SER A 109 -30.13 1.67 6.40
CA SER A 109 -29.33 0.44 6.33
C SER A 109 -29.56 -0.35 5.04
N ASP A 110 -30.79 -0.38 4.54
CA ASP A 110 -31.15 -1.09 3.31
C ASP A 110 -30.54 -0.45 2.08
N GLU A 111 -30.51 0.90 2.05
CA GLU A 111 -29.91 1.65 0.96
C GLU A 111 -28.38 1.53 0.95
N GLN A 112 -27.75 1.60 2.13
CA GLN A 112 -26.31 1.33 2.27
C GLN A 112 -25.95 -0.05 1.74
N ALA A 113 -26.68 -1.09 2.17
CA ALA A 113 -26.44 -2.46 1.72
C ALA A 113 -26.73 -2.67 0.22
N ARG A 114 -27.70 -1.93 -0.34
CA ARG A 114 -27.95 -1.92 -1.79
C ARG A 114 -26.75 -1.35 -2.54
N LEU A 115 -26.27 -0.17 -2.15
CA LEU A 115 -25.14 0.49 -2.81
C LEU A 115 -23.84 -0.29 -2.66
N HIS A 116 -23.53 -0.83 -1.48
CA HIS A 116 -22.33 -1.68 -1.31
C HIS A 116 -22.34 -2.88 -2.26
N ARG A 117 -23.49 -3.56 -2.40
CA ARG A 117 -23.59 -4.71 -3.31
C ARG A 117 -23.46 -4.30 -4.78
N LEU A 118 -24.11 -3.22 -5.20
CA LEU A 118 -23.98 -2.74 -6.58
C LEU A 118 -22.53 -2.37 -6.91
N GLU A 119 -21.89 -1.64 -5.99
CA GLU A 119 -20.52 -1.18 -6.16
C GLU A 119 -19.55 -2.36 -6.22
N LEU A 120 -19.61 -3.27 -5.25
CA LEU A 120 -18.73 -4.45 -5.22
C LEU A 120 -18.92 -5.36 -6.43
N ASN A 121 -20.14 -5.52 -6.96
CA ASN A 121 -20.37 -6.29 -8.19
C ASN A 121 -19.73 -5.61 -9.42
N GLY A 122 -19.75 -4.28 -9.47
CA GLY A 122 -19.05 -3.51 -10.50
C GLY A 122 -17.54 -3.68 -10.38
N LEU A 123 -17.01 -3.52 -9.16
CA LEU A 123 -15.59 -3.68 -8.86
C LEU A 123 -15.08 -5.10 -9.11
N ALA A 124 -15.87 -6.14 -8.83
CA ALA A 124 -15.52 -7.53 -9.13
C ALA A 124 -15.30 -7.79 -10.63
N SER A 125 -15.87 -6.94 -11.49
CA SER A 125 -15.79 -7.04 -12.94
C SER A 125 -14.66 -6.19 -13.55
N VAL A 126 -13.95 -5.36 -12.79
CA VAL A 126 -12.86 -4.55 -13.38
C VAL A 126 -11.53 -5.32 -13.40
N ARG A 127 -10.56 -4.84 -14.17
CA ARG A 127 -9.20 -5.39 -14.17
C ARG A 127 -8.49 -5.12 -12.85
N GLN A 128 -8.72 -3.95 -12.28
CA GLN A 128 -8.06 -3.49 -11.05
C GLN A 128 -8.84 -2.36 -10.39
N VAL A 129 -8.68 -2.23 -9.07
CA VAL A 129 -9.20 -1.10 -8.30
C VAL A 129 -8.04 -0.26 -7.79
N ILE A 130 -8.14 1.06 -7.97
CA ILE A 130 -7.32 2.07 -7.33
C ILE A 130 -8.16 2.74 -6.24
N VAL A 131 -7.61 2.89 -5.05
CA VAL A 131 -8.23 3.64 -3.95
C VAL A 131 -7.30 4.76 -3.49
N THR A 132 -7.87 5.81 -2.90
CA THR A 132 -7.10 6.98 -2.46
C THR A 132 -6.55 6.89 -1.03
N SER A 133 -6.80 5.79 -0.31
CA SER A 133 -6.27 5.58 1.04
C SER A 133 -6.18 4.11 1.42
N ALA A 134 -5.25 3.79 2.32
CA ALA A 134 -5.16 2.46 2.92
C ALA A 134 -6.43 2.10 3.72
N PHE A 135 -7.11 3.10 4.31
CA PHE A 135 -8.41 2.91 4.95
C PHE A 135 -9.45 2.39 3.96
N THR A 136 -9.61 3.04 2.80
CA THR A 136 -10.59 2.63 1.78
C THR A 136 -10.27 1.23 1.24
N GLN A 137 -8.99 0.86 1.09
CA GLN A 137 -8.60 -0.51 0.77
C GLN A 137 -9.15 -1.51 1.80
N ARG A 138 -8.79 -1.35 3.08
CA ARG A 138 -9.23 -2.24 4.16
C ARG A 138 -10.76 -2.30 4.24
N ARG A 139 -11.43 -1.17 3.99
CA ARG A 139 -12.88 -1.07 4.00
C ARG A 139 -13.51 -1.88 2.86
N LEU A 140 -13.00 -1.78 1.63
CA LEU A 140 -13.48 -2.57 0.50
C LEU A 140 -13.22 -4.06 0.69
N GLU A 141 -12.05 -4.45 1.21
CA GLU A 141 -11.73 -5.84 1.54
C GLU A 141 -12.70 -6.41 2.58
N ALA A 142 -13.00 -5.64 3.64
CA ALA A 142 -13.97 -6.04 4.67
C ALA A 142 -15.39 -6.16 4.11
N LEU A 143 -15.82 -5.23 3.25
CA LEU A 143 -17.12 -5.29 2.59
C LEU A 143 -17.19 -6.48 1.62
N ALA A 144 -16.16 -6.72 0.81
CA ALA A 144 -16.06 -7.86 -0.08
C ALA A 144 -16.16 -9.19 0.67
N ALA A 145 -15.45 -9.33 1.79
CA ALA A 145 -15.56 -10.50 2.67
C ALA A 145 -16.97 -10.65 3.26
N HIS A 146 -17.59 -9.55 3.71
CA HIS A 146 -18.95 -9.56 4.26
C HIS A 146 -19.99 -10.03 3.23
N TYR A 147 -19.87 -9.56 1.99
CA TYR A 147 -20.78 -9.92 0.90
C TYR A 147 -20.33 -11.14 0.08
N GLN A 148 -19.24 -11.80 0.45
CA GLN A 148 -18.68 -12.99 -0.20
C GLN A 148 -18.38 -12.76 -1.70
N LEU A 149 -17.82 -11.60 -2.03
CA LEU A 149 -17.41 -11.23 -3.38
C LEU A 149 -15.88 -11.23 -3.48
N ALA A 150 -15.35 -11.81 -4.55
CA ALA A 150 -13.94 -11.70 -4.89
C ALA A 150 -13.72 -10.41 -5.67
N LEU A 151 -12.91 -9.50 -5.12
CA LEU A 151 -12.46 -8.31 -5.86
C LEU A 151 -11.16 -8.64 -6.61
N PRO A 152 -10.93 -8.03 -7.78
CA PRO A 152 -9.56 -7.92 -8.29
C PRO A 152 -8.76 -7.14 -7.27
N GLY A 153 -7.43 -7.27 -7.27
CA GLY A 153 -6.69 -6.62 -6.20
C GLY A 153 -6.90 -5.10 -6.19
N ILE A 154 -6.57 -4.51 -5.04
CA ILE A 154 -6.73 -3.10 -4.76
C ILE A 154 -5.35 -2.46 -4.60
N SER A 155 -5.12 -1.33 -5.27
CA SER A 155 -3.89 -0.55 -5.16
C SER A 155 -4.19 0.78 -4.49
N VAL A 156 -3.38 1.18 -3.52
CA VAL A 156 -3.50 2.47 -2.88
C VAL A 156 -2.64 3.48 -3.63
N VAL A 157 -3.26 4.56 -4.09
CA VAL A 157 -2.56 5.74 -4.62
C VAL A 157 -3.06 6.95 -3.84
N GLU A 158 -2.31 7.33 -2.82
CA GLU A 158 -2.69 8.46 -1.97
C GLU A 158 -2.49 9.80 -2.70
N PRO A 159 -3.33 10.81 -2.41
CA PRO A 159 -3.14 12.17 -2.90
C PRO A 159 -1.75 12.72 -2.55
N GLY A 160 -1.13 13.42 -3.50
CA GLY A 160 0.08 14.18 -3.24
C GLY A 160 -0.22 15.58 -2.71
N VAL A 161 0.83 16.30 -2.33
CA VAL A 161 0.76 17.74 -2.01
C VAL A 161 1.55 18.56 -3.03
N THR A 162 1.16 19.82 -3.21
CA THR A 162 1.97 20.80 -3.94
C THR A 162 3.12 21.24 -3.03
N PRO A 163 4.39 21.19 -3.48
CA PRO A 163 5.51 21.66 -2.68
C PRO A 163 5.34 23.13 -2.32
N VAL A 164 5.25 23.42 -1.02
CA VAL A 164 5.22 24.78 -0.50
C VAL A 164 6.66 25.21 -0.22
N ALA A 165 7.00 26.48 -0.43
CA ALA A 165 8.27 27.02 0.09
C ALA A 165 8.33 26.86 1.63
N GLU A 166 9.52 26.98 2.24
CA GLU A 166 9.60 26.90 3.71
C GLU A 166 8.60 27.88 4.33
N PRO A 167 7.74 27.41 5.25
CA PRO A 167 6.70 28.24 5.78
C PRO A 167 7.37 29.31 6.65
N GLN A 168 6.95 30.56 6.49
CA GLN A 168 7.43 31.67 7.30
C GLN A 168 6.78 31.62 8.69
N HIS A 169 6.91 30.51 9.43
CA HIS A 169 6.39 30.34 10.79
C HIS A 169 7.24 31.09 11.82
N ALA A 170 7.40 32.40 11.60
CA ALA A 170 7.96 33.37 12.54
C ALA A 170 7.02 34.56 12.76
N ARG A 171 5.72 34.38 12.52
CA ARG A 171 4.66 35.37 12.75
C ARG A 171 3.50 34.54 13.33
N HIS A 172 3.28 34.42 14.63
CA HIS A 172 2.78 35.45 15.52
C HIS A 172 3.31 35.29 16.96
N ALA A 173 4.40 35.99 17.28
CA ALA A 173 4.75 36.39 18.64
C ALA A 173 4.23 37.80 18.95
N LYS A 174 3.04 38.17 18.45
CA LYS A 174 2.33 39.39 18.84
C LYS A 174 1.08 39.00 19.60
N ALA A 175 1.11 39.18 20.91
CA ALA A 175 0.05 38.82 21.86
C ALA A 175 -1.29 39.56 21.67
N SER A 176 -1.54 40.22 20.53
CA SER A 176 -2.68 41.12 20.32
C SER A 176 -3.58 40.77 19.13
N THR A 177 -3.38 39.61 18.48
CA THR A 177 -4.25 39.13 17.39
C THR A 177 -4.92 37.82 17.81
N PRO A 178 -6.24 37.64 17.57
CA PRO A 178 -6.93 36.39 17.86
C PRO A 178 -6.33 35.24 17.04
N MET A 179 -6.41 34.02 17.57
CA MET A 179 -5.95 32.83 16.84
C MET A 179 -6.92 32.50 15.70
N THR A 180 -6.38 32.19 14.52
CA THR A 180 -7.13 31.92 13.30
C THR A 180 -7.24 30.42 13.05
N LEU A 181 -8.46 29.89 13.11
CA LEU A 181 -8.79 28.51 12.81
C LEU A 181 -9.36 28.41 11.39
N LEU A 182 -8.74 27.60 10.53
CA LEU A 182 -9.18 27.42 9.16
C LEU A 182 -9.96 26.11 9.00
N CYS A 183 -11.12 26.14 8.37
CA CYS A 183 -11.84 24.95 7.92
C CYS A 183 -12.00 25.01 6.41
N VAL A 184 -11.43 24.05 5.68
CA VAL A 184 -11.54 23.99 4.21
C VAL A 184 -12.40 22.80 3.83
N ALA A 185 -13.66 23.05 3.49
CA ALA A 185 -14.61 22.01 3.06
C ALA A 185 -15.89 22.63 2.49
N THR A 186 -16.45 22.01 1.46
CA THR A 186 -17.85 22.25 1.03
C THR A 186 -18.81 22.14 2.22
N LEU A 187 -19.76 23.08 2.36
CA LEU A 187 -20.74 23.04 3.44
C LEU A 187 -21.77 21.94 3.15
N THR A 188 -21.56 20.76 3.74
CA THR A 188 -22.45 19.60 3.61
C THR A 188 -22.55 18.89 4.96
N PRO A 189 -23.64 18.16 5.25
CA PRO A 189 -23.82 17.47 6.53
C PRO A 189 -22.64 16.57 6.91
N ARG A 190 -22.04 15.87 5.93
CA ARG A 190 -20.87 15.01 6.14
C ARG A 190 -19.66 15.77 6.69
N LYS A 191 -19.48 17.04 6.33
CA LYS A 191 -18.32 17.85 6.70
C LYS A 191 -18.43 18.50 8.08
N GLY A 192 -19.62 18.46 8.70
CA GLY A 192 -19.79 18.73 10.14
C GLY A 192 -19.57 20.19 10.58
N GLN A 193 -19.68 21.18 9.69
CA GLN A 193 -19.50 22.59 10.07
C GLN A 193 -20.51 23.07 11.13
N ASP A 194 -21.69 22.46 11.20
CA ASP A 194 -22.67 22.71 12.26
C ASP A 194 -22.20 22.25 13.64
N LEU A 195 -21.35 21.22 13.71
CA LEU A 195 -20.69 20.79 14.94
C LEU A 195 -19.57 21.75 15.35
N LEU A 196 -18.82 22.26 14.38
CA LEU A 196 -17.76 23.24 14.64
C LEU A 196 -18.32 24.55 15.19
N VAL A 197 -19.43 25.06 14.64
CA VAL A 197 -20.13 26.22 15.19
C VAL A 197 -20.53 25.99 16.65
N LYS A 198 -21.10 24.83 16.97
CA LYS A 198 -21.50 24.47 18.35
C LYS A 198 -20.29 24.37 19.28
N ALA A 199 -19.20 23.75 18.84
CA ALA A 199 -17.98 23.62 19.64
C ALA A 199 -17.41 25.01 19.95
N LEU A 200 -17.24 25.86 18.94
CA LEU A 200 -16.71 27.21 19.10
C LEU A 200 -17.63 28.14 19.91
N SER A 201 -18.95 27.95 19.87
CA SER A 201 -19.89 28.72 20.69
C SER A 201 -19.65 28.59 22.20
N ARG A 202 -19.04 27.50 22.64
CA ARG A 202 -18.69 27.26 24.04
C ARG A 202 -17.40 27.97 24.45
N LEU A 203 -16.60 28.34 23.47
CA LEU A 203 -15.30 28.98 23.63
C LEU A 203 -15.36 30.49 23.39
N SER A 204 -16.55 31.10 23.46
CA SER A 204 -16.75 32.54 23.20
C SER A 204 -15.98 33.44 24.16
N HIS A 205 -15.54 32.91 25.31
CA HIS A 205 -14.74 33.60 26.32
C HIS A 205 -13.24 33.71 25.97
N LEU A 206 -12.78 32.96 24.95
CA LEU A 206 -11.41 33.00 24.44
C LEU A 206 -11.33 33.88 23.19
N GLU A 207 -10.11 34.27 22.78
CA GLU A 207 -9.86 35.07 21.57
C GLU A 207 -9.54 34.18 20.36
N TRP A 208 -10.51 34.00 19.46
CA TRP A 208 -10.36 33.23 18.23
C TRP A 208 -11.23 33.79 17.09
N GLN A 209 -10.78 33.55 15.86
CA GLN A 209 -11.52 33.70 14.61
C GLN A 209 -11.50 32.37 13.86
N CYS A 210 -12.61 31.98 13.24
CA CYS A 210 -12.71 30.81 12.39
C CYS A 210 -13.15 31.20 10.99
N ILE A 211 -12.45 30.70 9.98
CA ILE A 211 -12.75 30.94 8.56
C ILE A 211 -13.10 29.59 7.93
N CYS A 212 -14.33 29.46 7.43
CA CYS A 212 -14.80 28.25 6.74
C CYS A 212 -14.85 28.50 5.22
N GLN A 213 -13.83 28.04 4.52
CA GLN A 213 -13.70 28.15 3.07
C GLN A 213 -14.36 26.93 2.39
N GLY A 214 -15.38 27.18 1.58
CA GLY A 214 -16.03 26.15 0.78
C GLY A 214 -17.39 26.56 0.21
N SER A 215 -17.89 25.77 -0.74
CA SER A 215 -19.14 26.07 -1.44
C SER A 215 -20.34 26.18 -0.51
N LEU A 216 -21.09 27.27 -0.66
CA LEU A 216 -22.38 27.50 -0.01
C LEU A 216 -23.56 27.05 -0.88
N SER A 217 -23.33 26.85 -2.18
CA SER A 217 -24.39 26.61 -3.17
C SER A 217 -24.62 25.13 -3.51
N ARG A 218 -23.70 24.23 -3.15
CA ARG A 218 -23.87 22.78 -3.39
C ARG A 218 -24.98 22.16 -2.55
N GLU A 219 -25.10 22.56 -1.29
CA GLU A 219 -26.16 22.13 -0.37
C GLU A 219 -26.74 23.34 0.37
N PRO A 220 -27.54 24.19 -0.32
CA PRO A 220 -27.97 25.48 0.23
C PRO A 220 -28.70 25.36 1.57
N ALA A 221 -29.54 24.32 1.73
CA ALA A 221 -30.27 24.08 2.98
C ALA A 221 -29.34 23.83 4.18
N PHE A 222 -28.20 23.17 3.96
CA PHE A 222 -27.22 22.97 5.03
C PHE A 222 -26.39 24.24 5.27
N ALA A 223 -26.04 24.99 4.22
CA ALA A 223 -25.38 26.28 4.37
C ALA A 223 -26.23 27.27 5.19
N ASP A 224 -27.53 27.37 4.90
CA ASP A 224 -28.49 28.18 5.65
C ASP A 224 -28.59 27.74 7.11
N LYS A 225 -28.58 26.42 7.37
CA LYS A 225 -28.55 25.87 8.73
C LYS A 225 -27.30 26.29 9.49
N VAL A 226 -26.12 26.25 8.86
CA VAL A 226 -24.86 26.68 9.48
C VAL A 226 -24.90 28.19 9.77
N ALA A 227 -25.36 29.01 8.82
CA ALA A 227 -25.52 30.46 9.02
C ALA A 227 -26.49 30.79 10.17
N ALA A 228 -27.63 30.09 10.24
CA ALA A 228 -28.58 30.26 11.34
C ALA A 228 -28.00 29.87 12.70
N LEU A 229 -27.11 28.85 12.77
CA LEU A 229 -26.41 28.50 14.01
C LEU A 229 -25.40 29.59 14.42
N VAL A 230 -24.68 30.18 13.47
CA VAL A 230 -23.75 31.29 13.72
C VAL A 230 -24.50 32.49 14.32
N GLU A 231 -25.67 32.83 13.76
CA GLU A 231 -26.55 33.88 14.28
C GLU A 231 -27.12 33.51 15.66
N HIS A 232 -27.66 32.30 15.81
CA HIS A 232 -28.24 31.81 17.07
C HIS A 232 -27.24 31.88 18.24
N HIS A 233 -25.98 31.52 18.00
CA HIS A 233 -24.91 31.58 18.99
C HIS A 233 -24.21 32.95 19.09
N SER A 234 -24.68 33.97 18.35
CA SER A 234 -24.14 35.33 18.35
C SER A 234 -22.62 35.38 18.10
N LEU A 235 -22.12 34.52 17.20
CA LEU A 235 -20.68 34.44 16.89
C LEU A 235 -20.19 35.61 16.01
N GLY A 236 -21.09 36.28 15.29
CA GLY A 236 -20.80 37.50 14.52
C GLY A 236 -19.60 37.32 13.57
N GLU A 237 -18.70 38.31 13.56
CA GLU A 237 -17.51 38.33 12.71
C GLU A 237 -16.40 37.34 13.13
N ARG A 238 -16.62 36.57 14.19
CA ARG A 238 -15.68 35.54 14.64
C ARG A 238 -15.78 34.26 13.84
N PHE A 239 -16.91 33.99 13.19
CA PHE A 239 -17.09 32.80 12.37
C PHE A 239 -17.51 33.21 10.95
N LEU A 240 -16.59 33.10 10.01
CA LEU A 240 -16.75 33.62 8.65
C LEU A 240 -17.04 32.49 7.66
N LEU A 241 -18.01 32.74 6.77
CA LEU A 241 -18.41 31.86 5.67
C LEU A 241 -18.13 32.55 4.32
N PRO A 242 -16.86 32.78 3.91
CA PRO A 242 -16.53 33.51 2.69
C PRO A 242 -16.99 32.83 1.40
N GLY A 243 -17.26 31.52 1.41
CA GLY A 243 -17.68 30.76 0.24
C GLY A 243 -16.52 30.06 -0.47
N GLU A 244 -16.59 29.87 -1.78
CA GLU A 244 -15.47 29.33 -2.57
C GLU A 244 -14.38 30.39 -2.78
N CYS A 245 -13.13 29.97 -2.93
CA CYS A 245 -12.01 30.84 -3.26
C CYS A 245 -11.19 30.27 -4.42
N ASP A 246 -10.30 31.10 -4.96
CA ASP A 246 -9.26 30.64 -5.87
C ASP A 246 -8.04 30.05 -5.13
N GLN A 247 -7.06 29.58 -5.90
CA GLN A 247 -5.85 28.94 -5.36
C GLN A 247 -4.97 29.92 -4.57
N ALA A 248 -4.90 31.20 -4.98
CA ALA A 248 -4.06 32.20 -4.33
C ALA A 248 -4.67 32.63 -2.99
N GLU A 249 -6.00 32.75 -2.94
CA GLU A 249 -6.75 32.98 -1.71
C GLU A 249 -6.65 31.80 -0.75
N LEU A 250 -6.73 30.56 -1.25
CA LEU A 250 -6.57 29.35 -0.41
C LEU A 250 -5.15 29.26 0.18
N GLU A 251 -4.13 29.52 -0.64
CA GLU A 251 -2.74 29.59 -0.18
C GLU A 251 -2.57 30.66 0.91
N ALA A 252 -3.15 31.85 0.71
CA ALA A 252 -3.13 32.90 1.72
C ALA A 252 -3.89 32.48 3.00
N ALA A 253 -4.99 31.75 2.88
CA ALA A 253 -5.74 31.26 4.03
C ALA A 253 -4.89 30.28 4.87
N TYR A 254 -4.20 29.34 4.22
CA TYR A 254 -3.26 28.44 4.90
C TYR A 254 -2.11 29.19 5.55
N GLN A 255 -1.50 30.16 4.87
CA GLN A 255 -0.38 30.94 5.41
C GLN A 255 -0.75 31.80 6.63
N ASN A 256 -2.02 32.20 6.75
CA ASN A 256 -2.51 33.06 7.82
C ASN A 256 -3.23 32.31 8.95
N ALA A 257 -3.41 30.98 8.82
CA ALA A 257 -4.05 30.17 9.85
C ALA A 257 -3.05 29.75 10.93
N ASP A 258 -3.53 29.52 12.15
CA ASP A 258 -2.76 28.92 13.25
C ASP A 258 -3.01 27.41 13.36
N ALA A 259 -4.19 26.93 12.93
CA ALA A 259 -4.51 25.51 12.83
C ALA A 259 -5.58 25.26 11.77
N LEU A 260 -5.57 24.07 11.18
CA LEU A 260 -6.70 23.55 10.43
C LEU A 260 -7.67 22.84 11.39
N VAL A 261 -8.97 23.07 11.25
CA VAL A 261 -10.03 22.32 11.93
C VAL A 261 -10.93 21.63 10.91
N LEU A 262 -11.00 20.30 10.94
CA LEU A 262 -11.83 19.49 10.05
C LEU A 262 -12.77 18.58 10.84
N PRO A 263 -14.02 19.00 11.11
CA PRO A 263 -14.96 18.29 11.99
C PRO A 263 -15.77 17.21 11.24
N SER A 264 -15.22 16.64 10.15
CA SER A 264 -15.95 15.74 9.27
C SER A 264 -16.43 14.48 9.98
N TRP A 265 -17.62 14.00 9.62
CA TRP A 265 -18.11 12.68 10.02
C TRP A 265 -17.31 11.55 9.40
N TYR A 266 -16.86 11.75 8.16
CA TYR A 266 -16.19 10.74 7.35
C TYR A 266 -15.41 11.41 6.22
N GLU A 267 -14.20 10.93 5.92
CA GLU A 267 -13.45 11.24 4.70
C GLU A 267 -12.84 9.98 4.08
N GLY A 268 -12.77 9.92 2.74
CA GLY A 268 -12.05 8.87 2.03
C GLY A 268 -10.51 9.01 2.08
N TYR A 269 -10.02 10.23 2.31
CA TYR A 269 -8.60 10.53 2.61
C TYR A 269 -8.52 11.79 3.48
N GLY A 270 -9.06 12.92 2.99
CA GLY A 270 -8.99 14.20 3.70
C GLY A 270 -7.79 15.05 3.26
N MET A 271 -7.70 15.35 1.97
CA MET A 271 -6.56 16.06 1.35
C MET A 271 -6.16 17.34 2.07
N VAL A 272 -7.14 18.07 2.60
CA VAL A 272 -6.92 19.32 3.34
C VAL A 272 -6.05 19.15 4.58
N VAL A 273 -6.00 17.94 5.16
CA VAL A 273 -5.08 17.59 6.26
C VAL A 273 -3.65 17.60 5.75
N SER A 274 -3.35 16.87 4.67
CA SER A 274 -2.02 16.85 4.06
C SER A 274 -1.61 18.22 3.53
N GLU A 275 -2.54 19.00 2.97
CA GLU A 275 -2.32 20.40 2.57
C GLU A 275 -1.91 21.25 3.78
N ALA A 276 -2.66 21.22 4.88
CA ALA A 276 -2.31 21.95 6.10
C ALA A 276 -0.94 21.55 6.67
N LEU A 277 -0.64 20.25 6.70
CA LEU A 277 0.67 19.74 7.11
C LEU A 277 1.79 20.21 6.17
N ALA A 278 1.53 20.30 4.86
CA ALA A 278 2.49 20.88 3.91
C ALA A 278 2.78 22.35 4.22
N HIS A 279 1.81 23.09 4.77
CA HIS A 279 2.03 24.43 5.29
C HIS A 279 2.69 24.46 6.67
N GLY A 280 2.81 23.32 7.36
CA GLY A 280 3.33 23.22 8.74
C GLY A 280 2.30 23.55 9.80
N LEU A 281 1.00 23.52 9.46
CA LEU A 281 -0.09 23.80 10.37
C LEU A 281 -0.47 22.55 11.16
N PRO A 282 -0.62 22.65 12.48
CA PRO A 282 -1.25 21.59 13.25
C PRO A 282 -2.71 21.43 12.88
N VAL A 283 -3.22 20.20 13.01
CA VAL A 283 -4.57 19.84 12.57
C VAL A 283 -5.42 19.35 13.75
N ILE A 284 -6.65 19.85 13.86
CA ILE A 284 -7.67 19.33 14.79
C ILE A 284 -8.76 18.69 13.94
N THR A 285 -8.91 17.38 14.00
CA THR A 285 -9.81 16.64 13.11
C THR A 285 -10.51 15.50 13.86
N THR A 286 -11.32 14.72 13.16
CA THR A 286 -11.98 13.53 13.72
C THR A 286 -11.26 12.24 13.34
N THR A 287 -11.67 11.10 13.90
CA THR A 287 -11.24 9.76 13.46
C THR A 287 -12.14 9.17 12.36
N GLY A 288 -12.97 9.99 11.71
CA GLY A 288 -13.97 9.55 10.75
C GLY A 288 -13.37 9.12 9.42
N GLY A 289 -13.59 7.86 9.02
CA GLY A 289 -13.04 7.32 7.78
C GLY A 289 -11.51 7.24 7.83
N ALA A 290 -10.86 7.74 6.79
CA ALA A 290 -9.40 7.71 6.65
C ALA A 290 -8.65 8.70 7.55
N LEU A 291 -9.34 9.63 8.24
CA LEU A 291 -8.67 10.71 8.98
C LEU A 291 -7.74 10.24 10.12
N ALA A 292 -8.01 9.08 10.70
CA ALA A 292 -7.13 8.46 11.69
C ALA A 292 -5.80 7.98 11.08
N ASP A 293 -5.79 7.60 9.80
CA ASP A 293 -4.59 7.20 9.06
C ASP A 293 -3.87 8.44 8.49
N THR A 294 -4.64 9.45 8.06
CA THR A 294 -4.11 10.63 7.36
C THR A 294 -3.46 11.64 8.30
N LEU A 295 -3.86 11.71 9.58
CA LEU A 295 -3.22 12.57 10.56
C LEU A 295 -2.02 11.86 11.22
N PRO A 296 -0.77 12.31 11.01
CA PRO A 296 0.38 11.70 11.66
C PRO A 296 0.43 11.98 13.16
N ASP A 297 0.97 11.03 13.92
CA ASP A 297 1.14 11.16 15.37
C ASP A 297 1.91 12.45 15.73
N GLY A 298 1.34 13.22 16.67
CA GLY A 298 1.94 14.45 17.17
C GLY A 298 1.77 15.67 16.26
N ALA A 299 1.19 15.53 15.05
CA ALA A 299 0.92 16.66 14.15
C ALA A 299 -0.47 17.30 14.36
N GLY A 300 -1.25 16.78 15.31
CA GLY A 300 -2.60 17.26 15.57
C GLY A 300 -3.32 16.55 16.72
N ILE A 301 -4.62 16.83 16.83
CA ILE A 301 -5.53 16.19 17.78
C ILE A 301 -6.68 15.56 17.00
N ALA A 302 -6.91 14.26 17.19
CA ALA A 302 -8.05 13.54 16.62
C ALA A 302 -9.11 13.27 17.70
N VAL A 303 -10.38 13.52 17.39
CA VAL A 303 -11.52 13.28 18.28
C VAL A 303 -12.56 12.35 17.64
N PRO A 304 -13.46 11.71 18.41
CA PRO A 304 -14.56 10.95 17.82
C PRO A 304 -15.47 11.83 16.93
N PRO A 305 -15.90 11.35 15.76
CA PRO A 305 -16.84 12.08 14.91
C PRO A 305 -18.18 12.33 15.62
N GLY A 306 -18.74 13.53 15.46
CA GLY A 306 -20.02 13.90 16.09
C GLY A 306 -19.92 14.40 17.54
N ASP A 307 -18.76 14.22 18.19
CA ASP A 307 -18.57 14.61 19.58
C ASP A 307 -18.17 16.09 19.69
N VAL A 308 -19.19 16.94 19.90
CA VAL A 308 -19.00 18.39 20.07
C VAL A 308 -18.23 18.71 21.34
N ASP A 309 -18.36 17.90 22.40
CA ASP A 309 -17.66 18.12 23.68
C ASP A 309 -16.16 17.87 23.51
N ALA A 310 -15.80 16.75 22.89
CA ALA A 310 -14.41 16.42 22.58
C ALA A 310 -13.78 17.42 21.59
N LEU A 311 -14.51 17.82 20.54
CA LEU A 311 -14.03 18.83 19.58
C LEU A 311 -13.79 20.18 20.26
N SER A 312 -14.72 20.62 21.11
CA SER A 312 -14.57 21.86 21.89
C SER A 312 -13.35 21.79 22.81
N ALA A 313 -13.16 20.69 23.54
CA ALA A 313 -12.02 20.52 24.44
C ALA A 313 -10.68 20.49 23.67
N ALA A 314 -10.63 19.85 22.50
CA ALA A 314 -9.43 19.84 21.66
C ALA A 314 -9.05 21.25 21.18
N ILE A 315 -10.04 22.04 20.73
CA ILE A 315 -9.82 23.43 20.30
C ILE A 315 -9.41 24.30 21.50
N GLU A 316 -10.07 24.18 22.64
CA GLU A 316 -9.76 24.93 23.86
C GLU A 316 -8.31 24.71 24.31
N ARG A 317 -7.89 23.44 24.39
CA ARG A 317 -6.51 23.08 24.72
C ARG A 317 -5.51 23.67 23.73
N PHE A 318 -5.82 23.63 22.44
CA PHE A 318 -4.98 24.29 21.44
C PHE A 318 -4.91 25.81 21.67
N LEU A 319 -6.01 26.48 21.99
CA LEU A 319 -6.02 27.92 22.21
C LEU A 319 -5.28 28.33 23.49
N GLU A 320 -5.39 27.54 24.55
CA GLU A 320 -4.91 27.91 25.90
C GLU A 320 -3.53 27.35 26.27
N GLU A 321 -3.10 26.21 25.72
CA GLU A 321 -1.84 25.54 26.11
C GLU A 321 -0.71 25.84 25.08
N PRO A 322 0.19 26.83 25.33
CA PRO A 322 1.21 27.19 24.33
C PRO A 322 2.21 26.06 24.06
N ALA A 323 2.54 25.26 25.07
CA ALA A 323 3.44 24.11 24.95
C ALA A 323 2.84 23.00 24.08
N LEU A 324 1.53 22.77 24.18
CA LEU A 324 0.83 21.85 23.30
C LEU A 324 0.86 22.36 21.86
N ARG A 325 0.52 23.64 21.63
CA ARG A 325 0.62 24.22 20.28
C ARG A 325 2.00 24.07 19.67
N GLU A 326 3.04 24.44 20.41
CA GLU A 326 4.41 24.35 19.93
C GLU A 326 4.78 22.90 19.58
N SER A 327 4.40 21.94 20.43
CA SER A 327 4.60 20.52 20.15
C SER A 327 3.87 20.06 18.89
N LEU A 328 2.61 20.47 18.68
CA LEU A 328 1.83 20.09 17.51
C LEU A 328 2.37 20.73 16.22
N THR A 329 2.80 22.00 16.28
CA THR A 329 3.45 22.68 15.15
C THR A 329 4.77 22.00 14.78
N GLN A 330 5.58 21.57 15.76
CA GLN A 330 6.79 20.78 15.49
C GLN A 330 6.45 19.43 14.86
N GLY A 331 5.39 18.75 15.32
CA GLY A 331 4.90 17.52 14.71
C GLY A 331 4.44 17.71 13.27
N ALA A 332 3.71 18.79 12.98
CA ALA A 332 3.30 19.13 11.62
C ALA A 332 4.50 19.42 10.71
N ALA A 333 5.52 20.14 11.20
CA ALA A 333 6.76 20.38 10.48
C ALA A 333 7.55 19.10 10.19
N ALA A 334 7.54 18.13 11.12
CA ALA A 334 8.16 16.82 10.92
C ALA A 334 7.38 15.98 9.89
N ALA A 335 6.05 15.98 9.97
CA ALA A 335 5.16 15.28 9.04
C ALA A 335 5.32 15.80 7.60
N ARG A 336 5.48 17.12 7.43
CA ARG A 336 5.72 17.75 6.12
C ARG A 336 6.84 17.10 5.33
N GLN A 337 7.92 16.68 5.99
CA GLN A 337 9.09 16.07 5.33
C GLN A 337 8.82 14.67 4.76
N GLN A 338 7.69 14.06 5.12
CA GLN A 338 7.29 12.72 4.71
C GLN A 338 6.15 12.72 3.68
N LEU A 339 5.58 13.89 3.36
CA LEU A 339 4.48 14.00 2.42
C LEU A 339 4.94 13.72 0.99
N ALA A 340 4.17 12.90 0.27
CA ALA A 340 4.39 12.62 -1.14
C ALA A 340 3.98 13.82 -2.02
N SER A 341 4.70 14.06 -3.11
CA SER A 341 4.29 15.05 -4.10
C SER A 341 3.21 14.51 -5.04
N TRP A 342 2.49 15.40 -5.74
CA TRP A 342 1.60 14.98 -6.82
C TRP A 342 2.33 14.20 -7.93
N GLN A 343 3.63 14.46 -8.14
CA GLN A 343 4.45 13.73 -9.10
C GLN A 343 4.72 12.29 -8.63
N ASP A 344 4.90 12.07 -7.33
CA ASP A 344 4.99 10.74 -6.73
C ASP A 344 3.67 9.98 -6.91
N ALA A 345 2.53 10.62 -6.59
CA ALA A 345 1.21 10.03 -6.74
C ALA A 345 0.94 9.63 -8.20
N ALA A 346 1.25 10.50 -9.16
CA ALA A 346 1.09 10.20 -10.58
C ALA A 346 2.00 9.06 -11.06
N ARG A 347 3.24 8.98 -10.57
CA ARG A 347 4.12 7.82 -10.85
C ARG A 347 3.53 6.52 -10.33
N ALA A 348 3.00 6.52 -9.10
CA ALA A 348 2.34 5.35 -8.52
C ALA A 348 1.07 4.96 -9.29
N PHE A 349 0.29 5.96 -9.74
CA PHE A 349 -0.89 5.75 -10.57
C PHE A 349 -0.52 5.11 -11.92
N ALA A 350 0.45 5.68 -12.64
CA ALA A 350 0.96 5.15 -13.90
C ALA A 350 1.48 3.72 -13.75
N ALA A 351 2.25 3.46 -12.69
CA ALA A 351 2.79 2.13 -12.41
C ALA A 351 1.66 1.11 -12.21
N THR A 352 0.60 1.51 -11.50
CA THR A 352 -0.60 0.68 -11.29
C THR A 352 -1.30 0.37 -12.61
N LEU A 353 -1.49 1.36 -13.48
CA LEU A 353 -2.07 1.16 -14.81
C LEU A 353 -1.24 0.22 -15.70
N ALA A 354 0.08 0.27 -15.57
CA ALA A 354 1.01 -0.53 -16.37
C ALA A 354 1.18 -1.98 -15.85
N MET A 355 0.62 -2.34 -14.70
CA MET A 355 0.85 -3.66 -14.09
C MET A 355 0.33 -4.79 -15.00
N PRO A 356 1.20 -5.75 -15.38
CA PRO A 356 0.76 -7.06 -15.84
C PRO A 356 0.03 -7.76 -14.68
N ALA A 357 -0.97 -8.58 -14.98
CA ALA A 357 -1.70 -9.31 -13.94
C ALA A 357 -0.79 -10.19 -13.05
N GLY A 358 0.41 -10.56 -13.53
CA GLY A 358 1.39 -11.39 -12.81
C GLY A 358 2.18 -10.69 -11.70
N SER A 359 2.55 -9.41 -11.82
CA SER A 359 3.36 -8.72 -10.78
C SER A 359 2.57 -8.46 -9.50
N ARG A 360 1.25 -8.35 -9.63
CA ARG A 360 0.34 -8.18 -8.52
C ARG A 360 0.18 -9.44 -7.67
N PHE A 361 0.07 -10.59 -8.34
CA PHE A 361 0.07 -11.89 -7.68
C PHE A 361 1.32 -12.02 -6.81
N GLU A 362 2.49 -11.58 -7.29
CA GLU A 362 3.73 -11.61 -6.52
C GLU A 362 3.67 -10.76 -5.23
N ALA A 363 3.13 -9.54 -5.25
CA ALA A 363 3.05 -8.71 -4.05
C ALA A 363 2.08 -9.24 -2.97
N ASP A 364 0.92 -9.77 -3.39
CA ASP A 364 -0.09 -10.37 -2.52
C ASP A 364 0.41 -11.73 -1.98
N TRP A 365 1.04 -12.54 -2.82
CA TRP A 365 1.73 -13.77 -2.44
C TRP A 365 2.84 -13.53 -1.41
N LEU A 366 3.67 -12.52 -1.63
CA LEU A 366 4.72 -12.12 -0.68
C LEU A 366 4.13 -11.64 0.65
N ALA A 367 2.92 -11.04 0.65
CA ALA A 367 2.19 -10.71 1.88
C ALA A 367 1.81 -11.96 2.67
N LEU A 368 1.17 -12.91 1.97
CA LEU A 368 0.58 -14.09 2.57
C LEU A 368 1.62 -15.00 3.22
N ARG A 369 2.81 -15.12 2.60
CA ARG A 369 3.88 -15.98 3.10
C ARG A 369 4.74 -15.37 4.21
N GLU A 370 4.77 -14.04 4.34
CA GLU A 370 5.72 -13.35 5.22
C GLU A 370 5.71 -13.80 6.70
N PRO A 371 4.55 -14.02 7.36
CA PRO A 371 4.53 -14.54 8.72
C PRO A 371 5.24 -15.92 8.84
N LEU A 372 4.97 -16.82 7.89
CA LEU A 372 5.58 -18.15 7.83
C LEU A 372 7.08 -18.08 7.49
N ASP A 373 7.49 -17.14 6.63
CA ASP A 373 8.90 -16.87 6.36
C ASP A 373 9.63 -16.48 7.64
N VAL A 374 9.06 -15.58 8.45
CA VAL A 374 9.65 -15.13 9.71
C VAL A 374 9.79 -16.27 10.71
N ASP A 375 8.77 -17.13 10.82
CA ASP A 375 8.75 -18.25 11.76
C ASP A 375 9.74 -19.36 11.35
N ALA A 376 9.89 -19.62 10.06
CA ALA A 376 10.74 -20.69 9.55
C ALA A 376 12.23 -20.31 9.50
N ARG A 377 12.57 -19.05 9.23
CA ARG A 377 13.97 -18.59 9.11
C ARG A 377 14.81 -18.96 10.34
N SER A 378 16.02 -19.46 10.08
CA SER A 378 16.91 -19.92 11.14
C SER A 378 17.48 -18.75 11.95
N GLN A 379 16.98 -18.57 13.17
CA GLN A 379 17.54 -17.61 14.13
C GLN A 379 19.01 -17.89 14.48
N ARG A 380 19.43 -19.17 14.49
CA ARG A 380 20.80 -19.58 14.78
C ARG A 380 21.79 -19.02 13.74
N LEU A 381 21.50 -19.25 12.46
CA LEU A 381 22.32 -18.73 11.35
C LEU A 381 22.32 -17.21 11.28
N ALA A 382 21.18 -16.55 11.55
CA ALA A 382 21.14 -15.09 11.68
C ALA A 382 22.04 -14.59 12.83
N GLY A 383 22.12 -15.33 13.93
CA GLY A 383 23.04 -15.08 15.05
C GLY A 383 24.51 -15.27 14.66
N PHE A 384 24.84 -16.34 13.94
CA PHE A 384 26.21 -16.55 13.42
C PHE A 384 26.64 -15.42 12.48
N ALA A 385 25.73 -14.96 11.61
CA ALA A 385 25.97 -13.79 10.77
C ALA A 385 26.20 -12.52 11.60
N ALA A 386 25.41 -12.30 12.67
CA ALA A 386 25.57 -11.17 13.56
C ALA A 386 26.95 -11.16 14.24
N ASP A 387 27.40 -12.31 14.74
CA ASP A 387 28.68 -12.44 15.44
C ASP A 387 29.87 -12.29 14.49
N TRP A 388 29.75 -12.81 13.27
CA TRP A 388 30.74 -12.56 12.22
C TRP A 388 30.82 -11.08 11.88
N LEU A 389 29.69 -10.40 11.64
CA LEU A 389 29.66 -8.97 11.33
C LEU A 389 30.29 -8.13 12.46
N LYS A 390 29.99 -8.44 13.74
CA LYS A 390 30.61 -7.76 14.90
C LYS A 390 32.13 -7.90 14.92
N ALA A 391 32.65 -9.07 14.53
CA ALA A 391 34.09 -9.32 14.48
C ALA A 391 34.75 -8.63 13.27
N SER A 392 34.00 -8.43 12.18
CA SER A 392 34.54 -7.91 10.93
C SER A 392 34.46 -6.38 10.79
N THR A 393 33.41 -5.73 11.32
CA THR A 393 33.19 -4.28 11.10
C THR A 393 32.28 -3.66 12.16
N GLN A 394 32.44 -2.35 12.40
CA GLN A 394 31.54 -1.57 13.25
C GLN A 394 30.37 -0.93 12.48
N ALA A 395 30.43 -0.89 11.14
CA ALA A 395 29.41 -0.29 10.29
C ALA A 395 29.11 -1.20 9.09
N PRO A 396 28.32 -2.28 9.30
CA PRO A 396 28.10 -3.28 8.27
C PRO A 396 27.38 -2.73 7.05
N ARG A 397 27.86 -3.15 5.88
CA ARG A 397 27.26 -2.87 4.56
C ARG A 397 26.69 -4.17 4.00
N LEU A 398 25.41 -4.17 3.74
CA LEU A 398 24.60 -5.36 3.54
C LEU A 398 23.85 -5.23 2.22
N VAL A 399 23.70 -6.34 1.51
CA VAL A 399 22.93 -6.39 0.25
C VAL A 399 21.85 -7.44 0.40
N ASP A 400 20.62 -7.14 -0.01
CA ASP A 400 19.52 -8.11 -0.10
C ASP A 400 19.11 -8.26 -1.56
N LEU A 401 19.43 -9.41 -2.16
CA LEU A 401 19.14 -9.72 -3.56
C LEU A 401 17.74 -10.31 -3.69
N GLY A 402 16.93 -9.79 -4.62
CA GLY A 402 15.53 -10.20 -4.76
C GLY A 402 14.73 -9.87 -3.50
N CYS A 403 14.93 -8.66 -2.97
CA CYS A 403 14.45 -8.30 -1.63
C CYS A 403 12.92 -8.28 -1.49
N GLY A 404 12.19 -8.27 -2.62
CA GLY A 404 10.74 -8.18 -2.65
C GLY A 404 10.23 -7.03 -1.80
N ARG A 405 9.31 -7.32 -0.87
CA ARG A 405 8.73 -6.31 0.05
C ARG A 405 9.63 -5.97 1.25
N GLY A 406 10.88 -6.44 1.27
CA GLY A 406 11.83 -6.21 2.36
C GLY A 406 11.61 -7.09 3.60
N SER A 407 11.00 -8.28 3.44
CA SER A 407 10.77 -9.19 4.57
C SER A 407 12.08 -9.67 5.22
N ASN A 408 13.07 -10.01 4.39
CA ASN A 408 14.38 -10.47 4.86
C ASN A 408 15.14 -9.36 5.60
N LEU A 409 15.14 -8.13 5.06
CA LEU A 409 15.58 -6.92 5.79
C LEU A 409 14.88 -6.78 7.15
N CYS A 410 13.55 -6.83 7.20
CA CYS A 410 12.78 -6.66 8.43
C CYS A 410 13.14 -7.71 9.49
N PHE A 411 13.39 -8.94 9.05
CA PHE A 411 13.84 -10.03 9.91
C PHE A 411 15.28 -9.79 10.42
N LEU A 412 16.21 -9.42 9.55
CA LEU A 412 17.64 -9.37 9.89
C LEU A 412 18.06 -8.09 10.61
N ALA A 413 17.56 -6.92 10.19
CA ALA A 413 18.02 -5.61 10.69
C ALA A 413 17.92 -5.47 12.22
N ARG A 414 16.89 -6.06 12.82
CA ARG A 414 16.65 -6.02 14.28
C ARG A 414 17.58 -6.93 15.08
N ARG A 415 18.35 -7.80 14.42
CA ARG A 415 19.19 -8.84 15.03
C ARG A 415 20.68 -8.57 14.85
N TRP A 416 21.05 -7.62 14.01
CA TRP A 416 22.42 -7.37 13.59
C TRP A 416 23.01 -6.09 14.20
N PRO A 417 24.34 -6.04 14.39
CA PRO A 417 25.03 -4.85 14.90
C PRO A 417 24.92 -3.68 13.92
N GLY A 418 25.16 -2.45 14.39
CA GLY A 418 25.11 -1.26 13.54
C GLY A 418 26.02 -0.12 14.02
N PRO A 419 26.04 1.02 13.29
CA PRO A 419 25.05 1.44 12.27
C PRO A 419 25.07 0.61 10.98
N GLN A 420 23.88 0.28 10.45
CA GLN A 420 23.73 -0.58 9.27
C GLN A 420 23.49 0.23 7.99
N HIS A 421 24.12 -0.19 6.89
CA HIS A 421 23.87 0.33 5.54
C HIS A 421 23.41 -0.79 4.61
N TRP A 422 22.18 -0.68 4.12
CA TRP A 422 21.55 -1.70 3.28
C TRP A 422 21.40 -1.22 1.84
N LEU A 423 21.73 -2.11 0.89
CA LEU A 423 21.37 -2.01 -0.51
C LEU A 423 20.34 -3.09 -0.84
N LEU A 424 19.12 -2.66 -1.14
CA LEU A 424 18.02 -3.54 -1.54
C LEU A 424 17.97 -3.62 -3.07
N VAL A 425 18.02 -4.83 -3.61
CA VAL A 425 18.01 -5.07 -5.06
C VAL A 425 16.76 -5.87 -5.43
N ASP A 426 15.99 -5.35 -6.37
CA ASP A 426 14.90 -6.06 -7.01
C ASP A 426 14.73 -5.54 -8.44
N HIS A 427 14.07 -6.31 -9.29
CA HIS A 427 13.69 -5.88 -10.62
C HIS A 427 12.39 -5.06 -10.60
N ASP A 428 11.55 -5.22 -9.56
CA ASP A 428 10.29 -4.52 -9.42
C ASP A 428 10.44 -3.22 -8.58
N PRO A 429 10.24 -2.03 -9.18
CA PRO A 429 10.35 -0.76 -8.47
C PRO A 429 9.25 -0.54 -7.41
N GLN A 430 8.10 -1.19 -7.50
CA GLN A 430 7.03 -1.11 -6.49
C GLN A 430 7.41 -1.90 -5.24
N LEU A 431 7.92 -3.12 -5.41
CA LEU A 431 8.44 -3.93 -4.30
C LEU A 431 9.57 -3.18 -3.58
N LEU A 432 10.48 -2.55 -4.32
CA LEU A 432 11.51 -1.67 -3.76
C LEU A 432 10.95 -0.46 -3.01
N GLY A 433 9.88 0.17 -3.52
CA GLY A 433 9.18 1.25 -2.83
C GLY A 433 8.61 0.81 -1.48
N GLN A 434 7.96 -0.36 -1.43
CA GLN A 434 7.45 -0.95 -0.20
C GLN A 434 8.57 -1.32 0.78
N ALA A 435 9.63 -1.96 0.29
CA ALA A 435 10.78 -2.35 1.10
C ALA A 435 11.49 -1.13 1.71
N ARG A 436 11.63 -0.05 0.93
CA ARG A 436 12.21 1.22 1.40
C ARG A 436 11.36 1.88 2.48
N HIS A 437 10.04 1.94 2.28
CA HIS A 437 9.11 2.50 3.26
C HIS A 437 9.19 1.74 4.60
N ARG A 438 9.07 0.40 4.55
CA ARG A 438 9.17 -0.46 5.73
C ARG A 438 10.53 -0.34 6.42
N GLY A 439 11.59 -0.31 5.63
CA GLY A 439 12.95 -0.20 6.13
C GLY A 439 13.21 1.13 6.86
N GLY A 440 12.62 2.25 6.42
CA GLY A 440 12.81 3.57 7.05
C GLY A 440 12.37 3.63 8.51
N MET A 441 11.45 2.74 8.91
CA MET A 441 10.98 2.59 10.28
C MET A 441 11.87 1.69 11.14
N LEU A 442 12.80 0.95 10.54
CA LEU A 442 13.62 -0.01 11.28
C LEU A 442 14.72 0.69 12.08
N ARG A 443 15.05 0.05 13.20
CA ARG A 443 16.17 0.41 14.07
C ARG A 443 17.01 -0.85 14.28
N ASP A 444 18.33 -0.67 14.35
CA ASP A 444 19.27 -1.76 14.67
C ASP A 444 19.22 -2.14 16.16
N THR A 445 20.04 -3.10 16.58
CA THR A 445 20.10 -3.56 17.98
C THR A 445 20.52 -2.48 18.99
N SER A 446 21.08 -1.36 18.53
CA SER A 446 21.47 -0.20 19.34
C SER A 446 20.43 0.93 19.34
N GLY A 447 19.32 0.75 18.62
CA GLY A 447 18.27 1.76 18.47
C GLY A 447 18.56 2.81 17.40
N GLN A 448 19.62 2.66 16.60
CA GLN A 448 19.95 3.60 15.52
C GLN A 448 19.18 3.27 14.24
N PRO A 449 18.76 4.29 13.46
CA PRO A 449 18.11 4.07 12.18
C PRO A 449 19.03 3.36 11.18
N VAL A 450 18.46 2.41 10.45
CA VAL A 450 19.17 1.77 9.33
C VAL A 450 19.19 2.71 8.13
N THR A 451 20.32 2.77 7.42
CA THR A 451 20.42 3.55 6.17
C THR A 451 20.11 2.65 4.98
N LEU A 452 19.29 3.14 4.04
CA LEU A 452 18.77 2.34 2.93
C LEU A 452 19.06 2.99 1.58
N GLN A 453 19.52 2.14 0.65
CA GLN A 453 19.60 2.42 -0.78
C GLN A 453 18.85 1.32 -1.52
N THR A 454 18.21 1.68 -2.64
CA THR A 454 17.50 0.74 -3.51
C THR A 454 18.13 0.77 -4.89
N ALA A 455 18.28 -0.39 -5.52
CA ALA A 455 18.71 -0.50 -6.91
C ALA A 455 17.74 -1.38 -7.70
N CYS A 456 17.10 -0.78 -8.70
CA CYS A 456 16.13 -1.45 -9.57
C CYS A 456 16.85 -2.01 -10.80
N PHE A 457 17.07 -3.33 -10.84
CA PHE A 457 17.62 -4.02 -12.02
C PHE A 457 17.41 -5.55 -11.96
N SER A 458 17.50 -6.20 -13.12
CA SER A 458 17.40 -7.66 -13.21
C SER A 458 18.64 -8.33 -12.62
N LEU A 459 18.47 -9.40 -11.83
CA LEU A 459 19.59 -10.15 -11.28
C LEU A 459 20.47 -10.84 -12.35
N SER A 460 20.05 -10.86 -13.62
CA SER A 460 20.92 -11.23 -14.76
C SER A 460 22.07 -10.23 -14.97
N GLU A 461 21.95 -9.00 -14.47
CA GLU A 461 22.95 -7.94 -14.57
C GLU A 461 23.87 -7.88 -13.34
N LEU A 462 23.71 -8.79 -12.37
CA LEU A 462 24.40 -8.74 -11.08
C LEU A 462 25.92 -8.65 -11.22
N THR A 463 26.53 -9.45 -12.09
CA THR A 463 27.99 -9.46 -12.31
C THR A 463 28.50 -8.11 -12.81
N ALA A 464 27.74 -7.42 -13.66
CA ALA A 464 28.11 -6.10 -14.17
C ALA A 464 27.94 -4.99 -13.10
N ARG A 465 27.10 -5.22 -12.10
CA ARG A 465 26.75 -4.25 -11.05
C ARG A 465 27.13 -4.74 -9.65
N TRP A 466 28.19 -5.53 -9.55
CA TRP A 466 28.54 -6.21 -8.32
C TRP A 466 28.76 -5.24 -7.15
N PRO A 467 28.15 -5.48 -5.97
CA PRO A 467 28.28 -4.60 -4.81
C PRO A 467 29.60 -4.83 -4.06
N GLN A 468 30.70 -4.33 -4.63
CA GLN A 468 32.07 -4.57 -4.14
C GLN A 468 32.32 -4.17 -2.68
N GLN A 469 31.57 -3.19 -2.15
CA GLN A 469 31.74 -2.65 -0.79
C GLN A 469 30.87 -3.35 0.26
N ALA A 470 30.09 -4.37 -0.11
CA ALA A 470 29.29 -5.11 0.85
C ALA A 470 30.18 -6.04 1.69
N HIS A 471 29.83 -6.25 2.95
CA HIS A 471 30.45 -7.23 3.83
C HIS A 471 29.70 -8.56 3.77
N LEU A 472 28.37 -8.50 3.61
CA LEU A 472 27.50 -9.66 3.53
C LEU A 472 26.46 -9.47 2.43
N ILE A 473 26.30 -10.50 1.60
CA ILE A 473 25.23 -10.65 0.63
C ILE A 473 24.16 -11.55 1.24
N ALA A 474 22.90 -11.13 1.17
CA ALA A 474 21.74 -11.87 1.64
C ALA A 474 20.78 -12.14 0.48
N ALA A 475 20.07 -13.26 0.55
CA ALA A 475 18.95 -13.58 -0.35
C ALA A 475 17.95 -14.48 0.38
N SER A 476 16.67 -14.41 0.00
CA SER A 476 15.63 -15.27 0.59
C SER A 476 14.67 -15.79 -0.48
N ALA A 477 14.44 -17.11 -0.53
CA ALA A 477 13.58 -17.77 -1.53
C ALA A 477 13.86 -17.29 -2.97
N LEU A 478 15.15 -17.31 -3.33
CA LEU A 478 15.67 -16.80 -4.60
C LEU A 478 16.43 -17.86 -5.39
N ILE A 479 17.32 -18.61 -4.72
CA ILE A 479 18.32 -19.42 -5.43
C ILE A 479 17.72 -20.62 -6.16
N ASP A 480 16.52 -21.05 -5.80
CA ASP A 480 15.78 -22.09 -6.51
C ASP A 480 15.31 -21.65 -7.90
N LEU A 481 15.27 -20.34 -8.17
CA LEU A 481 14.88 -19.75 -9.45
C LEU A 481 16.05 -19.54 -10.41
N VAL A 482 17.29 -19.81 -9.97
CA VAL A 482 18.49 -19.50 -10.75
C VAL A 482 19.15 -20.75 -11.32
N SER A 483 19.96 -20.53 -12.36
CA SER A 483 20.80 -21.58 -12.95
C SER A 483 22.07 -21.85 -12.15
N ARG A 484 22.72 -22.99 -12.45
CA ARG A 484 24.06 -23.31 -11.93
C ARG A 484 25.08 -22.22 -12.22
N GLU A 485 25.11 -21.71 -13.45
CA GLU A 485 26.05 -20.67 -13.87
C GLU A 485 25.87 -19.41 -13.01
N TRP A 486 24.63 -19.04 -12.70
CA TRP A 486 24.36 -17.89 -11.83
C TRP A 486 24.85 -18.14 -10.40
N ILE A 487 24.67 -19.35 -9.85
CA ILE A 487 25.21 -19.72 -8.52
C ILE A 487 26.74 -19.63 -8.51
N GLU A 488 27.40 -20.13 -9.55
CA GLU A 488 28.86 -20.05 -9.69
C GLU A 488 29.33 -18.60 -9.73
N GLN A 489 28.65 -17.72 -10.49
CA GLN A 489 28.93 -16.29 -10.52
C GLN A 489 28.71 -15.60 -9.16
N LEU A 490 27.65 -15.96 -8.41
CA LEU A 490 27.42 -15.46 -7.06
C LEU A 490 28.56 -15.84 -6.11
N VAL A 491 28.99 -17.11 -6.15
CA VAL A 491 30.08 -17.61 -5.29
C VAL A 491 31.41 -16.95 -5.67
N ASP A 492 31.74 -16.88 -6.95
CA ASP A 492 32.96 -16.24 -7.45
C ASP A 492 33.03 -14.76 -7.07
N GLY A 493 31.91 -14.05 -7.19
CA GLY A 493 31.80 -12.66 -6.79
C GLY A 493 32.02 -12.47 -5.28
N CYS A 494 31.42 -13.33 -4.45
CA CYS A 494 31.61 -13.29 -2.99
C CYS A 494 33.06 -13.63 -2.61
N ALA A 495 33.64 -14.67 -3.23
CA ALA A 495 35.01 -15.12 -2.98
C ALA A 495 36.03 -14.02 -3.35
N SER A 496 35.86 -13.40 -4.52
CA SER A 496 36.77 -12.38 -5.04
C SER A 496 36.80 -11.10 -4.19
N HIS A 497 35.74 -10.85 -3.41
CA HIS A 497 35.60 -9.66 -2.57
C HIS A 497 35.61 -9.97 -1.07
N GLY A 498 35.83 -11.23 -0.67
CA GLY A 498 35.83 -11.64 0.74
C GLY A 498 34.51 -11.37 1.47
N GLN A 499 33.37 -11.60 0.79
CA GLN A 499 32.04 -11.30 1.31
C GLN A 499 31.41 -12.56 1.92
N ALA A 500 30.72 -12.42 3.06
CA ALA A 500 29.89 -13.48 3.60
C ALA A 500 28.57 -13.61 2.82
N LEU A 501 27.95 -14.79 2.86
CA LEU A 501 26.69 -15.07 2.19
C LEU A 501 25.69 -15.67 3.17
N LEU A 502 24.48 -15.11 3.24
CA LEU A 502 23.35 -15.68 3.97
C LEU A 502 22.19 -15.92 3.00
N VAL A 503 21.82 -17.18 2.79
CA VAL A 503 20.65 -17.53 1.98
C VAL A 503 19.62 -18.20 2.86
N ALA A 504 18.38 -17.70 2.84
CA ALA A 504 17.27 -18.23 3.61
C ALA A 504 16.17 -18.80 2.71
N LEU A 505 15.45 -19.80 3.22
CA LEU A 505 14.26 -20.36 2.62
C LEU A 505 14.48 -20.93 1.20
N SER A 506 15.60 -21.60 0.97
CA SER A 506 15.86 -22.32 -0.29
C SER A 506 14.97 -23.56 -0.32
N VAL A 507 14.01 -23.64 -1.26
CA VAL A 507 13.13 -24.81 -1.37
C VAL A 507 13.95 -26.04 -1.78
N THR A 508 13.65 -27.20 -1.20
CA THR A 508 14.39 -28.45 -1.50
C THR A 508 13.64 -29.36 -2.47
N GLY A 509 12.49 -28.91 -2.99
CA GLY A 509 11.60 -29.70 -3.85
C GLY A 509 10.76 -30.75 -3.11
N ASP A 510 10.84 -30.81 -1.78
CA ASP A 510 10.02 -31.70 -0.97
C ASP A 510 8.89 -30.95 -0.28
N TRP A 511 7.65 -31.30 -0.62
CA TRP A 511 6.46 -30.83 0.08
C TRP A 511 5.48 -31.99 0.26
N HIS A 512 4.68 -31.94 1.31
CA HIS A 512 3.61 -32.90 1.54
C HIS A 512 2.45 -32.32 2.32
N LEU A 513 1.27 -32.88 2.10
CA LEU A 513 0.07 -32.56 2.86
C LEU A 513 0.11 -33.27 4.23
N THR A 514 -0.43 -32.60 5.24
CA THR A 514 -0.52 -33.10 6.61
C THR A 514 -1.97 -33.10 7.10
N ASP A 515 -2.33 -34.02 7.97
CA ASP A 515 -3.63 -34.02 8.65
C ASP A 515 -3.67 -32.95 9.77
N ALA A 516 -4.81 -32.84 10.45
CA ALA A 516 -5.00 -31.93 11.58
C ALA A 516 -4.09 -32.22 12.80
N ALA A 517 -3.49 -33.42 12.87
CA ALA A 517 -2.49 -33.76 13.87
C ALA A 517 -1.05 -33.52 13.40
N GLY A 518 -0.86 -32.98 12.18
CA GLY A 518 0.44 -32.69 11.58
C GLY A 518 1.14 -33.91 10.99
N HIS A 519 0.47 -35.06 10.90
CA HIS A 519 1.05 -36.26 10.27
C HIS A 519 0.87 -36.21 8.76
N ARG A 520 1.86 -36.73 8.02
CA ARG A 520 1.79 -36.83 6.55
C ARG A 520 0.58 -37.67 6.13
N CYS A 521 -0.30 -37.10 5.30
CA CYS A 521 -1.56 -37.72 4.87
C CYS A 521 -1.71 -37.76 3.32
N GLN A 522 -0.58 -37.90 2.61
CA GLN A 522 -0.55 -37.87 1.15
C GLN A 522 -1.27 -39.05 0.48
N GLN A 523 -1.86 -38.74 -0.66
CA GLN A 523 -2.43 -39.69 -1.62
C GLN A 523 -1.52 -39.79 -2.86
N PRO A 524 -1.60 -40.88 -3.65
CA PRO A 524 -0.75 -41.07 -4.85
C PRO A 524 -0.82 -39.92 -5.86
N GLU A 525 -1.97 -39.25 -5.96
CA GLU A 525 -2.18 -38.09 -6.82
C GLU A 525 -1.34 -36.88 -6.37
N ASP A 526 -1.13 -36.72 -5.05
CA ASP A 526 -0.29 -35.65 -4.51
C ASP A 526 1.17 -35.82 -4.93
N ASP A 527 1.66 -37.07 -4.94
CA ASP A 527 3.01 -37.38 -5.41
C ASP A 527 3.17 -37.10 -6.89
N THR A 528 2.16 -37.42 -7.71
CA THR A 528 2.16 -37.13 -9.14
C THR A 528 2.24 -35.62 -9.41
N VAL A 529 1.42 -34.82 -8.70
CA VAL A 529 1.46 -33.36 -8.82
C VAL A 529 2.79 -32.79 -8.33
N ARG A 530 3.35 -33.33 -7.24
CA ARG A 530 4.67 -32.94 -6.74
C ARG A 530 5.77 -33.19 -7.77
N GLU A 531 5.80 -34.35 -8.41
CA GLU A 531 6.79 -34.67 -9.44
C GLU A 531 6.69 -33.72 -10.64
N LEU A 532 5.46 -33.44 -11.10
CA LEU A 532 5.22 -32.47 -12.18
C LEU A 532 5.64 -31.04 -11.78
N PHE A 533 5.33 -30.63 -10.55
CA PHE A 533 5.75 -29.34 -10.00
C PHE A 533 7.27 -29.21 -9.93
N VAL A 534 7.96 -30.23 -9.42
CA VAL A 534 9.44 -30.25 -9.35
C VAL A 534 10.05 -30.18 -10.76
N ALA A 535 9.49 -30.88 -11.74
CA ALA A 535 9.92 -30.78 -13.13
C ALA A 535 9.67 -29.37 -13.71
N HIS A 536 8.54 -28.73 -13.36
CA HIS A 536 8.25 -27.36 -13.76
C HIS A 536 9.22 -26.33 -13.16
N GLN A 537 9.62 -26.52 -11.90
CA GLN A 537 10.60 -25.66 -11.23
C GLN A 537 11.93 -25.60 -11.98
N GLN A 538 12.31 -26.65 -12.73
CA GLN A 538 13.56 -26.71 -13.49
C GLN A 538 13.51 -26.05 -14.87
N ARG A 539 12.38 -25.44 -15.25
CA ARG A 539 12.27 -24.65 -16.48
C ARG A 539 13.10 -23.37 -16.40
N ASN A 540 13.30 -22.71 -17.53
CA ASN A 540 13.96 -21.40 -17.53
C ASN A 540 13.04 -20.34 -16.90
N LYS A 541 13.52 -19.70 -15.83
CA LYS A 541 12.79 -18.66 -15.07
C LYS A 541 13.34 -17.24 -15.32
N GLY A 542 14.05 -17.04 -16.44
CA GLY A 542 14.66 -15.75 -16.81
C GLY A 542 16.13 -15.60 -16.40
N LEU A 543 16.65 -16.49 -15.54
CA LEU A 543 18.06 -16.54 -15.09
C LEU A 543 18.76 -17.82 -15.54
N GLY A 544 18.30 -18.38 -16.67
CA GLY A 544 18.71 -19.69 -17.20
C GLY A 544 17.79 -20.81 -16.71
N ALA A 545 18.11 -22.05 -17.10
CA ALA A 545 17.39 -23.23 -16.60
C ALA A 545 17.58 -23.34 -15.09
N ALA A 546 16.49 -23.18 -14.34
CA ALA A 546 16.53 -23.13 -12.90
C ALA A 546 16.87 -24.50 -12.31
N LEU A 547 17.54 -24.50 -11.16
CA LEU A 547 17.89 -25.73 -10.44
C LEU A 547 16.76 -26.25 -9.54
N GLY A 548 15.77 -25.40 -9.23
CA GLY A 548 14.67 -25.73 -8.32
C GLY A 548 15.21 -26.26 -6.98
N GLY A 549 14.64 -27.37 -6.52
CA GLY A 549 15.04 -28.03 -5.27
C GLY A 549 16.52 -28.42 -5.14
N GLN A 550 17.28 -28.45 -6.24
CA GLN A 550 18.71 -28.80 -6.24
C GLN A 550 19.64 -27.61 -5.95
N ALA A 551 19.12 -26.38 -6.01
CA ALA A 551 19.93 -25.16 -5.94
C ALA A 551 20.76 -25.06 -4.65
N HIS A 552 20.16 -25.44 -3.51
CA HIS A 552 20.82 -25.37 -2.21
C HIS A 552 22.08 -26.24 -2.14
N ASP A 553 21.98 -27.51 -2.54
CA ASP A 553 23.13 -28.42 -2.54
C ASP A 553 24.21 -27.99 -3.54
N VAL A 554 23.81 -27.44 -4.70
CA VAL A 554 24.75 -26.87 -5.66
C VAL A 554 25.51 -25.68 -5.05
N LEU A 555 24.81 -24.75 -4.41
CA LEU A 555 25.42 -23.60 -3.75
C LEU A 555 26.40 -24.02 -2.65
N VAL A 556 26.03 -24.98 -1.79
CA VAL A 556 26.91 -25.50 -0.73
C VAL A 556 28.19 -26.09 -1.33
N ASN A 557 28.07 -26.90 -2.37
CA ASN A 557 29.23 -27.50 -3.04
C ASN A 557 30.14 -26.44 -3.67
N CYS A 558 29.58 -25.43 -4.34
CA CYS A 558 30.36 -24.33 -4.93
C CYS A 558 31.08 -23.52 -3.86
N LEU A 559 30.41 -23.18 -2.75
CA LEU A 559 31.01 -22.45 -1.63
C LEU A 559 32.17 -23.22 -0.98
N GLN A 560 31.97 -24.51 -0.72
CA GLN A 560 33.02 -25.37 -0.15
C GLN A 560 34.22 -25.51 -1.10
N ALA A 561 33.98 -25.65 -2.40
CA ALA A 561 35.03 -25.66 -3.41
C ALA A 561 35.81 -24.34 -3.46
N ALA A 562 35.15 -23.21 -3.20
CA ALA A 562 35.76 -21.89 -3.06
C ALA A 562 36.39 -21.63 -1.68
N GLY A 563 36.39 -22.62 -0.77
CA GLY A 563 37.04 -22.53 0.54
C GLY A 563 36.21 -21.83 1.63
N PHE A 564 34.92 -21.60 1.41
CA PHE A 564 34.03 -21.05 2.44
C PHE A 564 33.75 -22.07 3.54
N ARG A 565 33.60 -21.58 4.76
CA ARG A 565 32.98 -22.36 5.85
C ARG A 565 31.47 -22.17 5.76
N VAL A 566 30.73 -23.27 5.63
CA VAL A 566 29.27 -23.27 5.45
C VAL A 566 28.59 -23.88 6.68
N GLU A 567 27.59 -23.19 7.20
CA GLU A 567 26.70 -23.64 8.27
C GLU A 567 25.26 -23.69 7.73
N GLU A 568 24.52 -24.76 8.02
CA GLU A 568 23.21 -25.01 7.42
C GLU A 568 22.13 -25.27 8.46
N ALA A 569 20.87 -25.00 8.13
CA ALA A 569 19.71 -25.30 8.96
C ALA A 569 18.51 -25.77 8.12
N SER A 570 17.76 -26.74 8.64
CA SER A 570 16.45 -27.12 8.09
C SER A 570 15.38 -26.16 8.62
N THR A 571 14.64 -25.52 7.71
CA THR A 571 13.75 -24.39 7.99
C THR A 571 12.41 -24.53 7.25
N PRO A 572 11.70 -25.66 7.42
CA PRO A 572 10.47 -25.90 6.68
C PRO A 572 9.36 -24.92 7.07
N TRP A 573 8.50 -24.59 6.12
CA TRP A 573 7.19 -24.06 6.47
C TRP A 573 6.31 -25.19 7.01
N GLN A 574 5.55 -24.88 8.06
CA GLN A 574 4.56 -25.77 8.64
C GLN A 574 3.21 -25.06 8.65
N LEU A 575 2.35 -25.40 7.69
CA LEU A 575 0.99 -24.86 7.57
C LEU A 575 0.02 -25.82 8.25
N GLU A 576 -0.46 -25.45 9.42
CA GLU A 576 -1.43 -26.25 10.20
C GLU A 576 -2.84 -26.26 9.58
N ALA A 577 -3.49 -27.44 9.59
CA ALA A 577 -4.86 -27.60 9.10
C ALA A 577 -5.84 -26.79 9.97
N GLY A 578 -6.80 -26.11 9.33
CA GLY A 578 -7.82 -25.31 10.03
C GLY A 578 -7.31 -24.00 10.67
N HIS A 579 -6.00 -23.71 10.60
CA HIS A 579 -5.45 -22.46 11.11
C HIS A 579 -5.84 -21.27 10.22
N GLN A 580 -6.55 -20.29 10.78
CA GLN A 580 -7.20 -19.22 10.03
C GLN A 580 -6.22 -18.40 9.16
N THR A 581 -5.03 -18.11 9.67
CA THR A 581 -4.02 -17.33 8.92
C THR A 581 -3.25 -18.15 7.89
N HIS A 582 -3.21 -19.48 8.02
CA HIS A 582 -2.50 -20.35 7.06
C HIS A 582 -3.38 -20.72 5.85
N ARG A 583 -4.70 -20.72 6.03
CA ARG A 583 -5.66 -21.12 4.99
C ARG A 583 -5.43 -20.41 3.66
N GLY A 584 -5.30 -19.08 3.68
CA GLY A 584 -5.12 -18.29 2.46
C GLY A 584 -3.86 -18.71 1.69
N LEU A 585 -2.72 -18.79 2.37
CA LEU A 585 -1.46 -19.23 1.75
C LEU A 585 -1.53 -20.68 1.25
N LEU A 586 -2.16 -21.58 2.01
CA LEU A 586 -2.29 -22.97 1.64
C LEU A 586 -3.15 -23.16 0.38
N MET A 587 -4.23 -22.38 0.24
CA MET A 587 -5.04 -22.38 -0.97
C MET A 587 -4.24 -21.90 -2.19
N GLU A 588 -3.45 -20.83 -2.04
CA GLU A 588 -2.60 -20.33 -3.12
C GLU A 588 -1.47 -21.29 -3.48
N LEU A 589 -0.89 -22.00 -2.50
CA LEU A 589 0.06 -23.09 -2.74
C LEU A 589 -0.56 -24.21 -3.58
N VAL A 590 -1.75 -24.69 -3.22
CA VAL A 590 -2.45 -25.75 -3.95
C VAL A 590 -2.76 -25.33 -5.39
N LYS A 591 -3.26 -24.10 -5.58
CA LYS A 591 -3.51 -23.54 -6.92
C LYS A 591 -2.23 -23.45 -7.75
N GLY A 592 -1.15 -22.93 -7.16
CA GLY A 592 0.14 -22.80 -7.84
C GLY A 592 0.77 -24.15 -8.20
N TRP A 593 0.67 -25.15 -7.33
CA TRP A 593 1.10 -26.51 -7.64
C TRP A 593 0.30 -27.13 -8.78
N ALA A 594 -1.03 -26.98 -8.78
CA ALA A 594 -1.89 -27.44 -9.87
C ALA A 594 -1.54 -26.75 -11.19
N GLU A 595 -1.36 -25.43 -11.18
CA GLU A 595 -1.04 -24.66 -12.38
C GLU A 595 0.29 -25.08 -13.01
N ALA A 596 1.34 -25.15 -12.22
CA ALA A 596 2.64 -25.63 -12.67
C ALA A 596 2.57 -27.08 -13.19
N ALA A 597 1.80 -27.95 -12.53
CA ALA A 597 1.61 -29.32 -12.98
C ALA A 597 0.84 -29.39 -14.31
N ARG A 598 -0.19 -28.57 -14.52
CA ARG A 598 -0.93 -28.49 -15.79
C ARG A 598 -0.04 -28.02 -16.93
N GLU A 599 0.77 -26.99 -16.69
CA GLU A 599 1.72 -26.52 -17.69
C GLU A 599 2.79 -27.57 -18.03
N GLN A 600 3.11 -28.44 -17.07
CA GLN A 600 4.06 -29.54 -17.26
C GLN A 600 3.45 -30.75 -17.99
N ALA A 601 2.18 -31.06 -17.73
CA ALA A 601 1.46 -32.15 -18.37
C ALA A 601 0.06 -31.71 -18.84
N PRO A 602 -0.04 -30.98 -19.97
CA PRO A 602 -1.33 -30.50 -20.48
C PRO A 602 -2.34 -31.63 -20.75
N ASP A 603 -1.86 -32.81 -21.17
CA ASP A 603 -2.69 -33.99 -21.42
C ASP A 603 -3.36 -34.55 -20.13
N ALA A 604 -2.83 -34.21 -18.96
CA ALA A 604 -3.36 -34.59 -17.65
C ALA A 604 -4.18 -33.47 -16.97
N ALA A 605 -4.44 -32.35 -17.67
CA ALA A 605 -5.04 -31.15 -17.07
C ALA A 605 -6.34 -31.44 -16.31
N ALA A 606 -7.25 -32.23 -16.88
CA ALA A 606 -8.52 -32.58 -16.23
C ALA A 606 -8.35 -33.34 -14.90
N GLN A 607 -7.30 -34.19 -14.79
CA GLN A 607 -7.00 -34.91 -13.55
C GLN A 607 -6.41 -33.98 -12.50
N ILE A 608 -5.56 -33.04 -12.93
CA ILE A 608 -4.92 -32.04 -12.06
C ILE A 608 -5.94 -31.02 -11.54
N ASP A 609 -6.89 -30.60 -12.38
CA ASP A 609 -7.98 -29.71 -11.98
C ASP A 609 -8.88 -30.39 -10.94
N HIS A 610 -9.22 -31.67 -11.17
CA HIS A 610 -9.97 -32.44 -10.19
C HIS A 610 -9.22 -32.60 -8.86
N TRP A 611 -7.91 -32.86 -8.91
CA TRP A 611 -7.06 -32.88 -7.72
C TRP A 611 -7.09 -31.54 -7.00
N CYS A 612 -6.94 -30.43 -7.72
CA CYS A 612 -6.93 -29.08 -7.17
C CYS A 612 -8.24 -28.78 -6.44
N GLU A 613 -9.38 -29.05 -7.07
CA GLU A 613 -10.72 -28.87 -6.48
C GLU A 613 -10.87 -29.66 -5.17
N GLN A 614 -10.49 -30.94 -5.16
CA GLN A 614 -10.55 -31.76 -3.95
C GLN A 614 -9.69 -31.22 -2.81
N ARG A 615 -8.45 -30.78 -3.12
CA ARG A 615 -7.54 -30.25 -2.09
C ARG A 615 -7.98 -28.89 -1.60
N LEU A 616 -8.48 -28.01 -2.46
CA LEU A 616 -9.04 -26.73 -2.04
C LEU A 616 -10.22 -26.93 -1.09
N GLN A 617 -11.13 -27.86 -1.39
CA GLN A 617 -12.24 -28.18 -0.48
C GLN A 617 -11.73 -28.70 0.86
N ALA A 618 -10.75 -29.61 0.86
CA ALA A 618 -10.18 -30.15 2.10
C ALA A 618 -9.46 -29.08 2.95
N VAL A 619 -8.84 -28.08 2.32
CA VAL A 619 -8.25 -26.91 3.01
C VAL A 619 -9.35 -26.03 3.61
N GLU A 620 -10.43 -25.79 2.87
CA GLU A 620 -11.59 -25.00 3.32
C GLU A 620 -12.26 -25.65 4.54
N ASP A 621 -12.46 -26.97 4.48
CA ASP A 621 -12.99 -27.80 5.55
C ASP A 621 -12.04 -27.93 6.76
N GLY A 622 -10.80 -27.44 6.63
CA GLY A 622 -9.78 -27.49 7.69
C GLY A 622 -9.24 -28.90 7.96
N LEU A 623 -9.33 -29.80 6.98
CA LEU A 623 -8.95 -31.20 7.11
C LEU A 623 -7.46 -31.44 6.84
N ILE A 624 -6.86 -30.59 5.99
CA ILE A 624 -5.45 -30.71 5.59
C ILE A 624 -4.66 -29.42 5.81
N GLY A 625 -3.40 -29.62 6.18
CA GLY A 625 -2.32 -28.64 6.19
C GLY A 625 -1.26 -29.02 5.17
N ALA A 626 -0.10 -28.35 5.21
CA ALA A 626 1.04 -28.73 4.41
C ALA A 626 2.37 -28.44 5.10
N ARG A 627 3.39 -29.19 4.71
CA ARG A 627 4.78 -28.92 5.06
C ARG A 627 5.58 -28.71 3.77
N VAL A 628 6.28 -27.60 3.67
CA VAL A 628 7.17 -27.28 2.53
C VAL A 628 8.60 -27.21 3.04
N ALA A 629 9.47 -28.08 2.54
CA ALA A 629 10.85 -28.16 2.98
C ALA A 629 11.70 -27.03 2.40
N HIS A 630 12.32 -26.27 3.30
CA HIS A 630 13.35 -25.30 2.97
C HIS A 630 14.61 -25.54 3.79
N ARG A 631 15.72 -24.98 3.31
CA ARG A 631 16.99 -24.89 4.03
C ARG A 631 17.53 -23.47 3.99
N ASP A 632 18.19 -23.10 5.07
CA ASP A 632 18.96 -21.87 5.19
C ASP A 632 20.45 -22.23 5.24
N LEU A 633 21.31 -21.33 4.76
CA LEU A 633 22.76 -21.43 4.90
C LEU A 633 23.39 -20.08 5.22
N PHE A 634 24.44 -20.11 6.04
CA PHE A 634 25.36 -19.01 6.25
C PHE A 634 26.77 -19.46 5.90
N ALA A 635 27.45 -18.70 5.05
CA ALA A 635 28.79 -19.01 4.59
C ALA A 635 29.74 -17.83 4.84
N THR A 636 30.86 -18.11 5.50
CA THR A 636 31.92 -17.12 5.73
C THR A 636 33.10 -17.38 4.81
N PRO A 637 33.70 -16.33 4.22
CA PRO A 637 34.87 -16.49 3.34
C PRO A 637 36.05 -17.08 4.09
N PRO A 638 37.01 -17.72 3.38
CA PRO A 638 38.24 -18.22 4.01
C PRO A 638 38.98 -17.08 4.72
N VAL A 639 39.58 -17.38 5.87
CA VAL A 639 40.44 -16.43 6.57
C VAL A 639 41.67 -16.19 5.70
N THR A 640 41.77 -15.01 5.09
CA THR A 640 43.02 -14.57 4.50
C THR A 640 44.02 -14.36 5.63
N GLU A 641 45.12 -15.11 5.63
CA GLU A 641 46.30 -14.75 6.42
C GLU A 641 46.74 -13.37 5.92
N ALA A 642 46.29 -12.31 6.61
CA ALA A 642 46.84 -10.99 6.41
C ALA A 642 48.34 -11.09 6.70
N SER A 643 49.14 -10.79 5.68
CA SER A 643 50.60 -10.76 5.77
C SER A 643 51.02 -9.97 7.01
N ALA A 644 51.93 -10.58 7.78
CA ALA A 644 52.54 -10.04 8.99
C ALA A 644 53.13 -8.63 8.82
#